data_AF-A0A166U642-F1
#
_entry.id   AF-A0A166U642-F1
#
_cell.length_a   1.000
_cell.length_b   1.000
_cell.length_c   1.000
_cell.angle_alpha   90.00
_cell.angle_beta   90.00
_cell.angle_gamma   90.00
#
_symmetry.space_group_name_H-M   'P 1'
#
loop_
_entity.id
_entity.type
_entity.pdbx_description
1 polymer ?
#
loop_
_entity_poly.entity_id
_entity_poly.type
_entity_poly.pdbx_seq_one_letter_code
_entity_poly.pdbx_strand_id
1 'polypeptide(L)'
;MMRHDTVAIGFCALALSSLFVNAETAQDTSYIYLDNTPYVASVSNVVEFSWPTLRFDWTKPYPGTPLSGFSAHLRIADELAFPSSVTTEDVKTNVASISYGAPPSLMDSDGFPAKMHSSWYICQHYYVSTVPDPTQEVEHDCSFLPTQCQQDLKSSFVKKWGSFESETGSMCGGNALELITPSCRDALGLVTADVLGWDASYLADTAVSKIFTVDEVAQQSWMIGTGFSDPYNQTSSIISIRPSPPGDDHRDAIRGHRLPSKFDHWLSACVIHGIRRNEAFATSDAVQKFCADSEDRAFARARNARLIMSNSVPEITNDEDKPYCIWYPDVASEETYRDLAKRCPDMRYLVGRACAVAGYNALYHELGLLPEVSIAEEARESSARSKDIFDTIMRQPCCYSILNDYTRSCNLDNPPSPAFTNGDTAVRGTLDIRFGPDMYEEWGSHCFNIAEDYNIDEVSSEDPHIQELPPNHIELFYTPLLSHLPTIKKNPLILMAAYEGNLDRYVRLRRPQMLHDEEAAVIRGIYHNTTFAKWWWLQDTGRHRRSIKTAALARFIMVNDLSNIPPAGPAGLEMPALIWWPLIPAAETLEELVRRRPDMKLQVAMACIAGDYRVLWDALAPRPCAELWDQARQEQAHSWPKDFNRNYYVDYLEKRSKELGIDIVFMRTDSQCEDAAVRDKEPTTILLDQGIYELPFVLESSNPDGGVYWRAGKVNAARWQLLISSSEEMRQKAREEDGIRLYDDDEEVVPGSK
;
A
#
# COMPACT_ATOMS: atom_id res chain seq x y z
N MET A 1 0.16 13.42 31.51
CA MET A 1 0.18 11.99 31.87
C MET A 1 1.56 11.69 32.43
N MET A 2 1.63 11.09 33.62
CA MET A 2 2.84 11.06 34.47
C MET A 2 3.99 10.26 33.84
N ARG A 3 5.19 10.86 33.82
CA ARG A 3 6.46 10.17 33.58
C ARG A 3 6.67 9.18 34.74
N HIS A 4 6.64 7.89 34.44
CA HIS A 4 7.07 6.84 35.36
C HIS A 4 8.48 6.39 34.95
N ASP A 5 9.38 6.35 35.93
CA ASP A 5 10.75 5.87 35.79
C ASP A 5 10.74 4.38 35.43
N THR A 6 11.27 4.04 34.25
CA THR A 6 11.31 2.66 33.73
C THR A 6 12.75 2.16 33.67
N VAL A 7 13.04 1.03 34.32
CA VAL A 7 14.31 0.30 34.20
C VAL A 7 14.23 -0.64 33.00
N ALA A 8 15.14 -0.46 32.03
CA ALA A 8 15.28 -1.29 30.82
C ALA A 8 16.53 -2.17 30.90
N ILE A 9 16.39 -3.45 30.56
CA ILE A 9 17.48 -4.45 30.49
C ILE A 9 17.41 -5.10 29.09
N GLY A 10 18.47 -4.96 28.29
CA GLY A 10 18.60 -5.61 26.97
C GLY A 10 19.64 -6.73 27.03
N PHE A 11 19.44 -7.81 26.26
CA PHE A 11 20.39 -8.91 26.12
C PHE A 11 20.50 -9.37 24.66
N CYS A 12 21.74 -9.65 24.22
CA CYS A 12 22.09 -10.25 22.93
C CYS A 12 22.52 -11.71 23.12
N ALA A 13 22.16 -12.61 22.21
CA ALA A 13 22.69 -13.97 22.15
C ALA A 13 22.95 -14.45 20.70
N LEU A 14 24.25 -14.72 20.45
CA LEU A 14 24.96 -15.66 19.56
C LEU A 14 24.63 -15.87 18.05
N ALA A 15 25.71 -16.20 17.35
CA ALA A 15 25.97 -16.07 15.91
C ALA A 15 25.95 -17.40 15.13
N LEU A 16 25.75 -17.32 13.82
CA LEU A 16 26.11 -18.30 12.79
C LEU A 16 26.55 -17.53 11.52
N SER A 17 27.78 -17.76 11.05
CA SER A 17 28.43 -17.09 9.90
C SER A 17 28.44 -17.99 8.65
N SER A 18 28.36 -17.47 7.41
CA SER A 18 29.54 -17.01 6.65
C SER A 18 29.28 -16.04 5.47
N LEU A 19 30.17 -15.03 5.37
CA LEU A 19 30.74 -14.31 4.19
C LEU A 19 29.89 -13.38 3.30
N PHE A 20 30.16 -12.07 3.37
CA PHE A 20 29.92 -11.09 2.29
C PHE A 20 31.12 -10.15 2.09
N VAL A 21 31.57 -10.03 0.84
CA VAL A 21 32.25 -8.85 0.30
C VAL A 21 31.59 -8.55 -1.05
N ASN A 22 31.13 -7.30 -1.19
CA ASN A 22 30.44 -6.66 -2.33
C ASN A 22 28.92 -6.90 -2.42
N ALA A 23 28.16 -5.87 -2.03
CA ALA A 23 26.76 -5.72 -2.38
C ALA A 23 26.65 -5.06 -3.77
N GLU A 24 26.37 -5.87 -4.79
CA GLU A 24 25.75 -5.38 -6.03
C GLU A 24 24.23 -5.48 -5.87
N THR A 25 23.54 -4.43 -6.32
CA THR A 25 22.09 -4.34 -6.40
C THR A 25 21.53 -5.44 -7.32
N ALA A 26 20.94 -6.48 -6.74
CA ALA A 26 20.14 -7.46 -7.48
C ALA A 26 18.68 -7.00 -7.50
N GLN A 27 18.20 -6.63 -8.69
CA GLN A 27 16.80 -6.65 -9.06
C GLN A 27 16.30 -8.11 -9.02
N ASP A 28 15.03 -8.31 -8.65
CA ASP A 28 14.36 -9.60 -8.39
C ASP A 28 14.79 -10.36 -7.12
N THR A 29 14.14 -10.03 -6.00
CA THR A 29 13.95 -11.01 -4.92
C THR A 29 12.46 -11.31 -4.77
N SER A 30 12.01 -12.38 -5.41
CA SER A 30 10.74 -13.01 -5.10
C SER A 30 10.85 -13.65 -3.71
N TYR A 31 9.98 -13.26 -2.78
CA TYR A 31 9.96 -13.84 -1.44
C TYR A 31 9.53 -15.32 -1.52
N ILE A 32 10.44 -16.24 -1.22
CA ILE A 32 10.14 -17.68 -1.16
C ILE A 32 9.55 -18.00 0.22
N TYR A 33 8.29 -18.39 0.26
CA TYR A 33 7.60 -18.84 1.48
C TYR A 33 7.83 -20.34 1.71
N LEU A 34 8.31 -20.71 2.90
CA LEU A 34 8.52 -22.10 3.32
C LEU A 34 7.82 -22.35 4.66
N ASP A 35 6.80 -23.23 4.67
CA ASP A 35 6.22 -23.71 5.94
C ASP A 35 7.08 -24.84 6.53
N ASN A 36 8.06 -24.45 7.34
CA ASN A 36 9.03 -25.36 7.95
C ASN A 36 8.64 -25.78 9.38
N THR A 37 7.48 -25.35 9.86
CA THR A 37 6.97 -25.60 11.22
C THR A 37 7.03 -27.08 11.62
N PRO A 38 6.58 -28.05 10.78
CA PRO A 38 6.57 -29.46 11.15
C PRO A 38 7.97 -30.05 11.33
N TYR A 39 8.94 -29.57 10.55
CA TYR A 39 10.32 -30.02 10.60
C TYR A 39 11.01 -29.50 11.87
N VAL A 40 10.87 -28.21 12.17
CA VAL A 40 11.49 -27.59 13.35
C VAL A 40 10.83 -28.04 14.67
N ALA A 41 9.51 -28.32 14.67
CA ALA A 41 8.84 -28.87 15.84
C ALA A 41 9.35 -30.28 16.23
N SER A 42 9.95 -31.01 15.28
CA SER A 42 10.40 -32.39 15.46
C SER A 42 11.92 -32.59 15.57
N VAL A 43 12.73 -31.52 15.46
CA VAL A 43 14.18 -31.60 15.66
C VAL A 43 14.59 -31.72 17.14
N SER A 44 15.71 -32.40 17.40
CA SER A 44 16.19 -32.73 18.75
C SER A 44 17.32 -31.84 19.27
N ASN A 45 17.93 -31.01 18.41
CA ASN A 45 18.96 -30.03 18.76
C ASN A 45 18.30 -28.74 19.25
N VAL A 46 17.93 -28.76 20.53
CA VAL A 46 17.46 -27.60 21.28
C VAL A 46 18.60 -27.09 22.15
N VAL A 47 18.94 -25.81 22.02
CA VAL A 47 19.86 -25.12 22.93
C VAL A 47 19.02 -24.26 23.88
N GLU A 48 19.08 -24.60 25.18
CA GLU A 48 18.39 -23.86 26.23
C GLU A 48 19.28 -22.73 26.75
N PHE A 49 18.72 -21.53 26.82
CA PHE A 49 19.39 -20.36 27.40
C PHE A 49 18.54 -19.81 28.54
N SER A 50 19.06 -19.91 29.77
CA SER A 50 18.44 -19.27 30.92
C SER A 50 18.72 -17.76 30.90
N TRP A 51 17.74 -16.93 31.24
CA TRP A 51 17.95 -15.49 31.38
C TRP A 51 18.55 -15.22 32.76
N PRO A 52 19.85 -14.87 32.88
CA PRO A 52 20.50 -14.80 34.19
C PRO A 52 20.09 -13.56 35.01
N THR A 53 19.31 -12.66 34.41
CA THR A 53 18.92 -11.39 35.03
C THR A 53 17.42 -11.37 35.29
N LEU A 54 17.08 -11.33 36.58
CA LEU A 54 15.75 -11.26 37.18
C LEU A 54 14.70 -10.63 36.25
N ARG A 55 13.67 -11.41 35.89
CA ARG A 55 12.44 -10.87 35.30
C ARG A 55 11.45 -10.54 36.40
N PHE A 56 10.31 -9.93 36.08
CA PHE A 56 9.34 -9.49 37.08
C PHE A 56 8.02 -10.25 36.92
N ASP A 57 7.31 -10.44 38.04
CA ASP A 57 5.93 -10.96 38.04
C ASP A 57 4.99 -9.94 37.37
N TRP A 58 4.69 -10.18 36.10
CA TRP A 58 3.82 -9.33 35.28
C TRP A 58 2.35 -9.34 35.71
N THR A 59 1.94 -10.28 36.58
CA THR A 59 0.56 -10.36 37.07
C THR A 59 0.27 -9.26 38.10
N LYS A 60 1.31 -8.62 38.63
CA LYS A 60 1.22 -7.46 39.54
C LYS A 60 1.39 -6.15 38.77
N PRO A 61 0.87 -5.02 39.29
CA PRO A 61 1.18 -3.71 38.73
C PRO A 61 2.69 -3.44 38.64
N TYR A 62 3.11 -2.71 37.61
CA TYR A 62 4.50 -2.30 37.41
C TYR A 62 5.06 -1.57 38.64
N PRO A 63 6.31 -1.83 39.09
CA PRO A 63 7.35 -2.67 38.46
C PRO A 63 7.33 -4.15 38.87
N GLY A 64 6.29 -4.63 39.55
CA GLY A 64 6.18 -6.03 39.98
C GLY A 64 7.26 -6.46 40.98
N THR A 65 7.38 -7.78 41.20
CA THR A 65 8.43 -8.37 42.04
C THR A 65 9.36 -9.26 41.22
N PRO A 66 10.69 -9.22 41.47
CA PRO A 66 11.62 -10.10 40.77
C PRO A 66 11.23 -11.58 40.88
N LEU A 67 11.29 -12.29 39.75
CA LEU A 67 10.91 -13.67 39.56
C LEU A 67 11.90 -14.35 38.59
N SER A 68 12.43 -15.50 39.01
CA SER A 68 13.36 -16.32 38.25
C SER A 68 12.64 -17.43 37.48
N GLY A 69 13.35 -18.10 36.56
CA GLY A 69 12.84 -19.28 35.85
C GLY A 69 12.24 -18.99 34.48
N PHE A 70 12.63 -17.87 33.87
CA PHE A 70 12.37 -17.61 32.45
C PHE A 70 13.49 -18.17 31.59
N SER A 71 13.13 -18.76 30.46
CA SER A 71 14.05 -19.33 29.48
C SER A 71 13.75 -18.84 28.07
N ALA A 72 14.74 -18.94 27.19
CA ALA A 72 14.55 -18.95 25.75
C ALA A 72 15.19 -20.22 25.19
N HIS A 73 14.64 -20.73 24.10
CA HIS A 73 15.13 -21.94 23.45
C HIS A 73 15.42 -21.63 21.99
N LEU A 74 16.59 -22.03 21.52
CA LEU A 74 16.94 -22.00 20.11
C LEU A 74 16.83 -23.42 19.56
N ARG A 75 16.05 -23.59 18.50
CA ARG A 75 15.92 -24.85 17.76
C ARG A 75 16.51 -24.65 16.37
N ILE A 76 17.35 -25.56 15.93
CA ILE A 76 18.03 -25.46 14.62
C ILE A 76 17.65 -26.68 13.79
N ALA A 77 17.24 -26.52 12.54
CA ALA A 77 17.07 -27.60 11.60
C ALA A 77 18.09 -27.42 10.48
N ASP A 78 19.07 -28.32 10.42
CA ASP A 78 20.11 -28.29 9.40
C ASP A 78 19.66 -29.06 8.15
N GLU A 79 20.18 -28.66 6.99
CA GLU A 79 20.09 -29.40 5.73
C GLU A 79 18.64 -29.65 5.25
N LEU A 80 17.73 -28.72 5.54
CA LEU A 80 16.32 -28.80 5.18
C LEU A 80 16.17 -28.59 3.67
N ALA A 81 15.68 -29.62 2.97
CA ALA A 81 15.52 -29.59 1.52
C ALA A 81 14.39 -28.63 1.11
N PHE A 82 14.60 -27.87 0.04
CA PHE A 82 13.55 -27.05 -0.55
C PHE A 82 12.46 -27.94 -1.17
N PRO A 83 11.17 -27.55 -1.09
CA PRO A 83 10.10 -28.24 -1.79
C PRO A 83 10.34 -28.23 -3.30
N SER A 84 10.03 -29.34 -3.98
CA SER A 84 10.18 -29.47 -5.43
C SER A 84 9.31 -28.51 -6.25
N SER A 85 8.33 -27.86 -5.61
CA SER A 85 7.53 -26.78 -6.19
C SER A 85 8.28 -25.45 -6.30
N VAL A 86 9.39 -25.29 -5.59
CA VAL A 86 10.20 -24.06 -5.54
C VAL A 86 11.44 -24.17 -6.42
N THR A 87 12.08 -25.34 -6.45
CA THR A 87 13.24 -25.60 -7.30
C THR A 87 13.30 -27.07 -7.71
N THR A 88 13.81 -27.34 -8.91
CA THR A 88 14.13 -28.70 -9.38
C THR A 88 15.52 -29.18 -8.97
N GLU A 89 16.31 -28.31 -8.34
CA GLU A 89 17.64 -28.60 -7.82
C GLU A 89 17.55 -29.04 -6.35
N ASP A 90 18.42 -29.98 -5.91
CA ASP A 90 18.49 -30.49 -4.53
C ASP A 90 19.13 -29.44 -3.58
N VAL A 91 18.51 -28.27 -3.48
CA VAL A 91 18.96 -27.16 -2.64
C VAL A 91 18.51 -27.40 -1.20
N LYS A 92 19.38 -27.06 -0.25
CA LYS A 92 19.13 -27.19 1.18
C LYS A 92 19.38 -25.88 1.91
N THR A 93 18.75 -25.72 3.06
CA THR A 93 18.92 -24.55 3.92
C THR A 93 18.96 -24.96 5.39
N ASN A 94 19.56 -24.12 6.23
CA ASN A 94 19.49 -24.26 7.67
C ASN A 94 18.48 -23.24 8.20
N VAL A 95 17.60 -23.68 9.10
CA VAL A 95 16.55 -22.84 9.71
C VAL A 95 16.71 -22.87 11.23
N ALA A 96 16.74 -21.71 11.86
CA ALA A 96 16.74 -21.57 13.31
C ALA A 96 15.46 -20.88 13.79
N SER A 97 14.92 -21.28 14.94
CA SER A 97 13.76 -20.64 15.57
C SER A 97 14.02 -20.37 17.06
N ILE A 98 13.53 -19.23 17.54
CA ILE A 98 13.57 -18.85 18.96
C ILE A 98 12.18 -18.96 19.57
N SER A 99 12.06 -19.72 20.65
CA SER A 99 10.87 -19.84 21.51
C SER A 99 11.18 -19.39 22.95
N TYR A 100 10.14 -19.24 23.78
CA TYR A 100 10.27 -18.68 25.13
C TYR A 100 9.59 -19.52 26.20
N GLY A 101 10.15 -19.60 27.40
CA GLY A 101 9.52 -20.27 28.55
C GLY A 101 9.28 -19.31 29.70
N ALA A 102 8.05 -19.28 30.21
CA ALA A 102 7.70 -18.61 31.47
C ALA A 102 7.69 -19.60 32.65
N PRO A 103 8.02 -19.14 33.87
CA PRO A 103 8.01 -20.01 35.05
C PRO A 103 6.59 -20.49 35.37
N PRO A 104 6.41 -21.72 35.91
CA PRO A 104 5.08 -22.29 36.19
C PRO A 104 4.18 -21.42 37.08
N SER A 105 4.76 -20.57 37.94
CA SER A 105 4.01 -19.62 38.77
C SER A 105 3.29 -18.52 37.98
N LEU A 106 3.69 -18.30 36.73
CA LEU A 106 3.05 -17.40 35.77
C LEU A 106 2.22 -18.15 34.74
N MET A 107 2.00 -19.45 34.94
CA MET A 107 1.14 -20.26 34.09
C MET A 107 -0.12 -20.66 34.87
N ASP A 108 -1.25 -20.75 34.20
CA ASP A 108 -2.48 -21.29 34.75
C ASP A 108 -2.50 -22.83 34.68
N SER A 109 -3.59 -23.43 35.14
CA SER A 109 -3.75 -24.89 35.19
C SER A 109 -3.83 -25.56 33.81
N ASP A 110 -4.13 -24.79 32.76
CA ASP A 110 -4.30 -25.28 31.39
C ASP A 110 -3.03 -25.07 30.55
N GLY A 111 -1.96 -24.53 31.16
CA GLY A 111 -0.67 -24.32 30.51
C GLY A 111 -0.58 -23.01 29.72
N PHE A 112 -1.46 -22.04 30.00
CA PHE A 112 -1.42 -20.69 29.42
C PHE A 112 -0.84 -19.68 30.40
N PRO A 113 -0.27 -18.56 29.93
CA PRO A 113 0.25 -17.54 30.83
C PRO A 113 -0.88 -16.84 31.60
N ALA A 114 -0.66 -16.65 32.90
CA ALA A 114 -1.51 -15.85 33.76
C ALA A 114 -1.59 -14.40 33.23
N LYS A 115 -2.79 -13.82 33.33
CA LYS A 115 -3.10 -12.48 32.81
C LYS A 115 -2.08 -11.44 33.27
N MET A 116 -1.47 -10.77 32.29
CA MET A 116 -0.60 -9.63 32.54
C MET A 116 -1.41 -8.40 32.97
N HIS A 117 -0.91 -7.68 33.98
CA HIS A 117 -1.52 -6.44 34.43
C HIS A 117 -1.35 -5.35 33.36
N SER A 118 -2.39 -4.54 33.14
CA SER A 118 -2.44 -3.56 32.04
C SER A 118 -1.42 -2.41 32.13
N SER A 119 -0.62 -2.37 33.20
CA SER A 119 0.48 -1.41 33.36
C SER A 119 1.77 -1.86 32.68
N TRP A 120 1.81 -3.08 32.14
CA TRP A 120 3.00 -3.65 31.50
C TRP A 120 2.91 -3.58 29.99
N TYR A 121 4.06 -3.31 29.39
CA TYR A 121 4.33 -3.50 27.98
C TYR A 121 5.68 -4.18 27.86
N ILE A 122 5.79 -5.20 27.01
CA ILE A 122 7.03 -5.95 26.81
C ILE A 122 7.53 -5.70 25.39
N CYS A 123 8.78 -5.28 25.27
CA CYS A 123 9.49 -5.19 24.00
C CYS A 123 10.67 -6.16 24.00
N GLN A 124 10.77 -6.98 22.97
CA GLN A 124 11.87 -7.88 22.71
C GLN A 124 12.59 -7.42 21.46
N HIS A 125 13.89 -7.18 21.59
CA HIS A 125 14.75 -6.75 20.49
C HIS A 125 15.66 -7.89 20.07
N TYR A 126 15.74 -8.14 18.78
CA TYR A 126 16.54 -9.18 18.16
C TYR A 126 17.66 -8.53 17.35
N TYR A 127 18.88 -9.04 17.52
CA TYR A 127 20.06 -8.59 16.78
C TYR A 127 20.79 -9.81 16.22
N VAL A 128 20.94 -9.86 14.90
CA VAL A 128 21.75 -10.88 14.22
C VAL A 128 23.10 -10.28 13.87
N SER A 129 24.17 -10.76 14.49
CA SER A 129 25.53 -10.23 14.33
C SER A 129 26.44 -11.22 13.60
N THR A 130 27.32 -10.70 12.74
CA THR A 130 28.25 -11.50 11.91
C THR A 130 29.68 -11.55 12.48
N VAL A 131 29.94 -10.94 13.64
CA VAL A 131 31.30 -10.70 14.17
C VAL A 131 31.70 -11.63 15.33
N PRO A 132 30.84 -11.94 16.32
CA PRO A 132 31.20 -12.88 17.39
C PRO A 132 31.52 -14.27 16.83
N ASP A 133 32.60 -14.89 17.32
CA ASP A 133 32.93 -16.28 16.99
C ASP A 133 31.78 -17.19 17.46
N PRO A 134 31.06 -17.86 16.54
CA PRO A 134 29.89 -18.66 16.90
C PRO A 134 30.26 -19.90 17.72
N THR A 135 31.55 -20.24 17.82
CA THR A 135 32.05 -21.39 18.58
C THR A 135 32.49 -21.06 20.00
N GLN A 136 32.46 -19.78 20.39
CA GLN A 136 32.85 -19.33 21.73
C GLN A 136 31.62 -18.85 22.51
N GLU A 137 31.54 -19.23 23.80
CA GLU A 137 30.52 -18.69 24.69
C GLU A 137 30.69 -17.18 24.84
N VAL A 138 29.60 -16.45 24.69
CA VAL A 138 29.55 -15.00 24.89
C VAL A 138 28.87 -14.71 26.22
N GLU A 139 29.50 -13.88 27.05
CA GLU A 139 28.96 -13.46 28.34
C GLU A 139 27.57 -12.80 28.18
N HIS A 140 26.62 -13.28 28.97
CA HIS A 140 25.22 -12.86 28.89
C HIS A 140 24.96 -11.48 29.49
N ASP A 141 25.94 -10.82 30.10
CA ASP A 141 25.78 -9.49 30.70
C ASP A 141 26.09 -8.34 29.71
N CYS A 142 26.26 -8.68 28.43
CA CYS A 142 26.68 -7.76 27.36
C CYS A 142 28.06 -7.11 27.59
N SER A 143 28.88 -7.62 28.51
CA SER A 143 30.22 -7.09 28.80
C SER A 143 31.18 -7.15 27.61
N PHE A 144 30.90 -8.02 26.63
CA PHE A 144 31.66 -8.09 25.38
C PHE A 144 31.49 -6.82 24.49
N LEU A 145 30.44 -6.02 24.72
CA LEU A 145 30.23 -4.77 24.01
C LEU A 145 31.03 -3.62 24.64
N PRO A 146 31.61 -2.70 23.85
CA PRO A 146 32.22 -1.48 24.37
C PRO A 146 31.24 -0.68 25.24
N THR A 147 31.72 -0.05 26.31
CA THR A 147 30.85 0.72 27.23
C THR A 147 30.04 1.81 26.53
N GLN A 148 30.62 2.46 25.52
CA GLN A 148 29.90 3.46 24.71
C GLN A 148 28.78 2.82 23.88
N CYS A 149 29.01 1.63 23.31
CA CYS A 149 27.99 0.87 22.60
C CYS A 149 26.82 0.51 23.51
N GLN A 150 27.09 0.02 24.73
CA GLN A 150 26.05 -0.30 25.70
C GLN A 150 25.20 0.92 26.07
N GLN A 151 25.82 2.09 26.24
CA GLN A 151 25.13 3.35 26.53
C GLN A 151 24.27 3.82 25.35
N ASP A 152 24.79 3.73 24.13
CA ASP A 152 24.09 4.18 22.94
C ASP A 152 22.92 3.26 22.57
N LEU A 153 23.07 1.93 22.70
CA LEU A 153 21.98 0.97 22.54
C LEU A 153 20.88 1.22 23.56
N LYS A 154 21.25 1.37 24.84
CA LYS A 154 20.30 1.70 25.89
C LYS A 154 19.57 3.00 25.59
N SER A 155 20.27 4.02 25.08
CA SER A 155 19.66 5.29 24.68
C SER A 155 18.74 5.13 23.48
N SER A 156 19.11 4.36 22.45
CA SER A 156 18.27 4.12 21.28
C SER A 156 16.94 3.48 21.70
N PHE A 157 16.97 2.45 22.55
CA PHE A 157 15.74 1.73 22.96
C PHE A 157 14.77 2.60 23.76
N VAL A 158 15.26 3.56 24.55
CA VAL A 158 14.40 4.34 25.45
C VAL A 158 14.02 5.71 24.90
N LYS A 159 14.78 6.27 23.94
CA LYS A 159 14.63 7.67 23.51
C LYS A 159 13.30 7.92 22.78
N LYS A 160 12.83 6.97 21.98
CA LYS A 160 11.60 7.04 21.17
C LYS A 160 10.49 6.12 21.70
N TRP A 161 10.63 5.63 22.94
CA TRP A 161 9.66 4.71 23.52
C TRP A 161 8.26 5.33 23.57
N GLY A 162 7.26 4.67 22.98
CA GLY A 162 5.88 5.14 22.91
C GLY A 162 5.64 6.36 22.02
N SER A 163 6.66 6.93 21.36
CA SER A 163 6.46 8.12 20.51
C SER A 163 5.63 7.85 19.26
N PHE A 164 5.52 6.58 18.86
CA PHE A 164 4.76 6.11 17.70
C PHE A 164 3.56 5.23 18.07
N GLU A 165 3.18 5.17 19.36
CA GLU A 165 2.05 4.34 19.81
C GLU A 165 0.75 4.72 19.09
N SER A 166 0.50 6.02 18.88
CA SER A 166 -0.69 6.50 18.17
C SER A 166 -0.70 6.20 16.67
N GLU A 167 0.46 5.90 16.08
CA GLU A 167 0.62 5.66 14.64
C GLU A 167 0.70 4.17 14.32
N THR A 168 1.38 3.39 15.17
CA THR A 168 1.66 1.97 14.94
C THR A 168 0.83 1.04 15.82
N GLY A 169 0.09 1.57 16.79
CA GLY A 169 -0.63 0.77 17.78
C GLY A 169 0.28 -0.02 18.73
N SER A 170 1.60 0.18 18.67
CA SER A 170 2.59 -0.54 19.47
C SER A 170 3.54 0.43 20.17
N MET A 171 3.80 0.22 21.46
CA MET A 171 4.76 1.02 22.23
C MET A 171 6.21 0.85 21.75
N CYS A 172 6.53 -0.27 21.09
CA CYS A 172 7.89 -0.58 20.60
C CYS A 172 8.15 -0.10 19.17
N GLY A 173 7.14 0.43 18.47
CA GLY A 173 7.19 0.65 17.01
C GLY A 173 8.29 1.61 16.54
N GLY A 174 8.72 2.55 17.38
CA GLY A 174 9.79 3.51 17.06
C GLY A 174 11.21 2.95 17.04
N ASN A 175 11.38 1.69 17.45
CA ASN A 175 12.68 1.04 17.62
C ASN A 175 12.88 -0.16 16.67
N ALA A 176 11.93 -0.39 15.75
CA ALA A 176 12.07 -1.38 14.69
C ALA A 176 13.00 -0.82 13.60
N LEU A 177 13.91 -1.64 13.07
CA LEU A 177 14.69 -1.34 11.85
C LEU A 177 15.71 -0.17 11.93
N GLU A 178 16.06 0.35 13.12
CA GLU A 178 17.14 1.35 13.21
C GLU A 178 18.51 0.72 12.89
N LEU A 179 19.33 1.44 12.11
CA LEU A 179 20.73 1.09 11.87
C LEU A 179 21.51 1.03 13.19
N ILE A 180 22.34 0.01 13.35
CA ILE A 180 23.20 -0.13 14.53
C ILE A 180 24.02 1.14 14.80
N THR A 181 24.06 1.59 16.05
CA THR A 181 24.78 2.79 16.44
C THR A 181 26.25 2.66 16.05
N PRO A 182 26.91 3.71 15.52
CA PRO A 182 28.30 3.64 15.07
C PRO A 182 29.26 3.07 16.12
N SER A 183 29.00 3.34 17.41
CA SER A 183 29.77 2.84 18.56
C SER A 183 29.74 1.32 18.72
N CYS A 184 28.77 0.64 18.11
CA CYS A 184 28.60 -0.82 18.20
C CYS A 184 29.10 -1.58 16.96
N ARG A 185 29.45 -0.89 15.87
CA ARG A 185 29.77 -1.52 14.58
C ARG A 185 30.98 -2.44 14.64
N ASP A 186 32.04 -2.05 15.36
CA ASP A 186 33.25 -2.88 15.43
C ASP A 186 33.03 -4.17 16.22
N ALA A 187 32.12 -4.13 17.21
CA ALA A 187 31.83 -5.26 18.09
C ALA A 187 30.75 -6.21 17.53
N LEU A 188 29.81 -5.67 16.73
CA LEU A 188 28.64 -6.41 16.25
C LEU A 188 28.55 -6.52 14.72
N GLY A 189 29.37 -5.78 13.96
CA GLY A 189 29.37 -5.82 12.49
C GLY A 189 28.10 -5.29 11.85
N LEU A 190 27.76 -5.85 10.69
CA LEU A 190 26.46 -5.64 10.04
C LEU A 190 25.41 -6.39 10.85
N VAL A 191 24.37 -5.67 11.26
CA VAL A 191 23.30 -6.21 12.10
C VAL A 191 21.96 -5.90 11.47
N THR A 192 21.14 -6.92 11.32
CA THR A 192 19.70 -6.74 11.12
C THR A 192 19.01 -6.77 12.48
N ALA A 193 18.14 -5.79 12.72
CA ALA A 193 17.41 -5.61 13.96
C ALA A 193 15.92 -5.80 13.74
N ASP A 194 15.28 -6.56 14.62
CA ASP A 194 13.84 -6.73 14.65
C ASP A 194 13.30 -6.53 16.06
N VAL A 195 12.02 -6.17 16.20
CA VAL A 195 11.39 -5.94 17.50
C VAL A 195 10.00 -6.54 17.56
N LEU A 196 9.77 -7.35 18.59
CA LEU A 196 8.43 -7.82 18.95
C LEU A 196 7.94 -7.06 20.18
N GLY A 197 6.71 -6.57 20.12
CA GLY A 197 6.10 -5.79 21.17
C GLY A 197 4.72 -6.30 21.52
N TRP A 198 4.41 -6.41 22.81
CA TRP A 198 3.08 -6.84 23.24
C TRP A 198 2.66 -6.27 24.59
N ASP A 199 1.35 -6.13 24.75
CA ASP A 199 0.68 -5.66 25.96
C ASP A 199 -0.21 -6.75 26.59
N ALA A 200 -1.01 -6.37 27.58
CA ALA A 200 -1.90 -7.29 28.28
C ALA A 200 -3.00 -7.92 27.39
N SER A 201 -3.32 -7.32 26.24
CA SER A 201 -4.31 -7.85 25.29
C SER A 201 -3.80 -9.05 24.51
N TYR A 202 -2.51 -9.07 24.17
CA TYR A 202 -1.86 -10.19 23.47
C TYR A 202 -1.81 -11.46 24.32
N LEU A 203 -1.59 -11.32 25.63
CA LEU A 203 -1.64 -12.45 26.56
C LEU A 203 -3.06 -12.90 26.92
N ALA A 204 -4.09 -12.16 26.49
CA ALA A 204 -5.49 -12.59 26.63
C ALA A 204 -5.94 -13.53 25.49
N ASP A 205 -5.20 -13.58 24.38
CA ASP A 205 -5.43 -14.49 23.26
C ASP A 205 -4.62 -15.78 23.46
N THR A 206 -5.30 -16.93 23.42
CA THR A 206 -4.70 -18.24 23.71
C THR A 206 -3.70 -18.71 22.64
N ALA A 207 -3.84 -18.28 21.39
CA ALA A 207 -2.91 -18.64 20.31
C ALA A 207 -1.67 -17.75 20.35
N VAL A 208 -1.86 -16.45 20.53
CA VAL A 208 -0.80 -15.44 20.57
C VAL A 208 0.04 -15.56 21.85
N SER A 209 -0.59 -15.83 22.98
CA SER A 209 0.10 -15.93 24.27
C SER A 209 1.12 -17.06 24.34
N LYS A 210 0.87 -18.18 23.66
CA LYS A 210 1.78 -19.32 23.58
C LYS A 210 3.11 -18.96 22.90
N ILE A 211 3.06 -18.19 21.82
CA ILE A 211 4.24 -17.77 21.04
C ILE A 211 5.26 -17.05 21.94
N PHE A 212 4.79 -16.30 22.94
CA PHE A 212 5.64 -15.47 23.78
C PHE A 212 6.04 -16.11 25.12
N THR A 213 5.43 -17.22 25.51
CA THR A 213 5.53 -17.74 26.90
C THR A 213 5.71 -19.24 27.04
N VAL A 214 5.57 -20.00 25.94
CA VAL A 214 5.71 -21.46 25.92
C VAL A 214 6.76 -21.90 24.90
N ASP A 215 7.53 -22.94 25.23
CA ASP A 215 8.45 -23.60 24.28
C ASP A 215 7.66 -24.43 23.26
N GLU A 216 6.97 -23.74 22.36
CA GLU A 216 6.23 -24.34 21.24
C GLU A 216 6.60 -23.55 19.97
N VAL A 217 7.05 -24.26 18.93
CA VAL A 217 7.26 -23.64 17.60
C VAL A 217 5.90 -23.53 16.94
N ALA A 218 5.47 -22.31 16.68
CA ALA A 218 4.20 -21.97 16.06
C ALA A 218 4.41 -21.16 14.78
N GLN A 219 3.34 -20.97 14.01
CA GLN A 219 3.36 -20.29 12.72
C GLN A 219 3.91 -18.85 12.76
N GLN A 220 3.88 -18.20 13.93
CA GLN A 220 4.42 -16.84 14.15
C GLN A 220 5.66 -16.82 15.06
N SER A 221 6.28 -17.98 15.30
CA SER A 221 7.58 -18.04 15.97
C SER A 221 8.62 -17.31 15.12
N TRP A 222 9.53 -16.62 15.78
CA TRP A 222 10.61 -15.91 15.09
C TRP A 222 11.60 -16.93 14.49
N MET A 223 11.94 -16.78 13.22
CA MET A 223 12.78 -17.71 12.46
C MET A 223 13.86 -17.00 11.64
N ILE A 224 15.01 -17.63 11.48
CA ILE A 224 16.11 -17.21 10.60
C ILE A 224 16.45 -18.37 9.67
N GLY A 225 16.54 -18.11 8.36
CA GLY A 225 17.02 -19.08 7.37
C GLY A 225 18.34 -18.66 6.75
N THR A 226 19.12 -19.61 6.24
CA THR A 226 20.33 -19.32 5.44
C THR A 226 20.04 -19.04 3.96
N GLY A 227 18.78 -19.02 3.53
CA GLY A 227 18.39 -18.70 2.15
C GLY A 227 18.67 -19.82 1.12
N PHE A 228 18.69 -19.45 -0.17
CA PHE A 228 19.07 -20.29 -1.31
C PHE A 228 20.60 -20.29 -1.45
N SER A 229 21.23 -21.46 -1.48
CA SER A 229 22.70 -21.59 -1.58
C SER A 229 23.14 -22.13 -2.94
N ASP A 230 23.76 -21.29 -3.77
CA ASP A 230 24.65 -21.72 -4.87
C ASP A 230 26.08 -21.89 -4.30
N PRO A 231 26.88 -22.88 -4.73
CA PRO A 231 28.30 -23.01 -4.35
C PRO A 231 29.15 -21.73 -4.47
N TYR A 232 28.71 -20.68 -5.17
CA TYR A 232 29.46 -19.42 -5.34
C TYR A 232 28.77 -18.15 -4.83
N ASN A 233 27.57 -18.22 -4.24
CA ASN A 233 26.90 -17.02 -3.69
C ASN A 233 26.03 -17.41 -2.48
N GLN A 234 26.45 -17.00 -1.27
CA GLN A 234 25.70 -17.22 -0.03
C GLN A 234 25.02 -15.90 0.37
N THR A 235 23.68 -15.85 0.32
CA THR A 235 22.90 -14.76 0.91
C THR A 235 22.03 -15.28 2.05
N SER A 236 22.18 -14.72 3.25
CA SER A 236 21.29 -15.00 4.38
C SER A 236 20.01 -14.15 4.27
N SER A 237 18.84 -14.78 4.40
CA SER A 237 17.53 -14.13 4.33
C SER A 237 16.76 -14.32 5.64
N ILE A 238 16.21 -13.24 6.20
CA ILE A 238 15.24 -13.35 7.29
C ILE A 238 13.91 -13.80 6.69
N ILE A 239 13.40 -14.93 7.14
CA ILE A 239 12.07 -15.43 6.77
C ILE A 239 11.12 -15.05 7.91
N SER A 240 10.41 -13.94 7.77
CA SER A 240 9.23 -13.65 8.60
C SER A 240 8.03 -14.33 7.97
N ILE A 241 7.46 -15.34 8.64
CA ILE A 241 6.22 -15.99 8.22
C ILE A 241 5.06 -15.07 8.60
N ARG A 242 4.58 -14.28 7.63
CA ARG A 242 3.20 -13.74 7.63
C ARG A 242 2.21 -14.88 7.36
N PRO A 243 0.92 -14.76 7.74
CA PRO A 243 -0.02 -15.88 7.76
C PRO A 243 -0.02 -16.69 6.46
N SER A 244 -0.21 -18.01 6.60
CA SER A 244 -0.25 -18.94 5.47
C SER A 244 -1.26 -18.49 4.41
N PRO A 245 -1.00 -18.85 3.13
CA PRO A 245 -2.05 -18.78 2.11
C PRO A 245 -3.28 -19.57 2.58
N PRO A 246 -4.47 -19.21 2.07
CA PRO A 246 -5.72 -19.65 2.64
C PRO A 246 -5.82 -21.16 2.75
N GLY A 247 -6.26 -21.64 3.92
CA GLY A 247 -6.47 -23.06 4.17
C GLY A 247 -7.48 -23.71 3.23
N ASP A 248 -7.58 -25.05 3.30
CA ASP A 248 -8.49 -25.88 2.50
C ASP A 248 -9.94 -25.35 2.45
N ASP A 249 -10.42 -24.73 3.54
CA ASP A 249 -11.77 -24.17 3.64
C ASP A 249 -12.06 -23.07 2.60
N HIS A 250 -11.08 -22.23 2.23
CA HIS A 250 -11.27 -21.18 1.23
C HIS A 250 -11.41 -21.77 -0.17
N ARG A 251 -10.55 -22.74 -0.51
CA ARG A 251 -10.58 -23.42 -1.81
C ARG A 251 -11.85 -24.25 -1.96
N ASP A 252 -12.27 -24.95 -0.91
CA ASP A 252 -13.53 -25.70 -0.91
C ASP A 252 -14.76 -24.79 -1.00
N ALA A 253 -14.72 -23.61 -0.38
CA ALA A 253 -15.77 -22.60 -0.53
C ALA A 253 -15.82 -22.05 -1.97
N ILE A 254 -14.67 -21.67 -2.54
CA ILE A 254 -14.53 -21.18 -3.92
C ILE A 254 -15.08 -22.20 -4.93
N ARG A 255 -14.80 -23.49 -4.74
CA ARG A 255 -15.25 -24.59 -5.60
C ARG A 255 -16.73 -24.96 -5.40
N GLY A 256 -17.36 -24.47 -4.32
CA GLY A 256 -18.72 -24.83 -3.94
C GLY A 256 -18.84 -26.28 -3.46
N HIS A 257 -17.81 -26.80 -2.79
CA HIS A 257 -17.84 -28.15 -2.22
C HIS A 257 -18.53 -28.20 -0.86
N ARG A 258 -18.37 -27.15 -0.04
CA ARG A 258 -18.87 -27.12 1.33
C ARG A 258 -19.07 -25.70 1.86
N LEU A 259 -20.06 -25.53 2.72
CA LEU A 259 -20.21 -24.34 3.56
C LEU A 259 -19.26 -24.39 4.76
N PRO A 260 -18.44 -23.35 4.98
CA PRO A 260 -17.59 -23.25 6.16
C PRO A 260 -18.38 -23.17 7.47
N SER A 261 -17.78 -23.65 8.56
CA SER A 261 -18.41 -23.64 9.89
C SER A 261 -18.22 -22.34 10.66
N LYS A 262 -17.23 -21.54 10.28
CA LYS A 262 -16.92 -20.21 10.79
C LYS A 262 -16.54 -19.34 9.61
N PHE A 263 -16.98 -18.08 9.63
CA PHE A 263 -16.59 -17.09 8.63
C PHE A 263 -15.51 -16.20 9.25
N ASP A 264 -14.30 -16.28 8.70
CA ASP A 264 -13.21 -15.35 8.93
C ASP A 264 -13.11 -14.34 7.77
N HIS A 265 -12.00 -13.60 7.70
CA HIS A 265 -11.82 -12.58 6.67
C HIS A 265 -11.86 -13.22 5.28
N TRP A 266 -12.74 -12.74 4.39
CA TRP A 266 -12.86 -13.12 2.96
C TRP A 266 -13.58 -14.41 2.62
N LEU A 267 -13.79 -15.29 3.58
CA LEU A 267 -14.55 -16.53 3.37
C LEU A 267 -15.97 -16.30 2.83
N SER A 268 -16.61 -15.19 3.20
CA SER A 268 -17.90 -14.79 2.63
C SER A 268 -17.84 -14.60 1.12
N ALA A 269 -16.78 -13.95 0.62
CA ALA A 269 -16.57 -13.75 -0.81
C ALA A 269 -16.32 -15.09 -1.54
N CYS A 270 -15.52 -15.99 -0.94
CA CYS A 270 -15.31 -17.34 -1.43
C CYS A 270 -16.62 -18.14 -1.55
N VAL A 271 -17.49 -18.06 -0.55
CA VAL A 271 -18.79 -18.76 -0.54
C VAL A 271 -19.72 -18.16 -1.59
N ILE A 272 -19.80 -16.83 -1.71
CA ILE A 272 -20.58 -16.15 -2.75
C ILE A 272 -20.11 -16.60 -4.13
N HIS A 273 -18.79 -16.64 -4.35
CA HIS A 273 -18.19 -17.14 -5.58
C HIS A 273 -18.64 -18.58 -5.91
N GLY A 274 -18.51 -19.51 -4.95
CA GLY A 274 -18.93 -20.90 -5.11
C GLY A 274 -20.42 -21.03 -5.42
N ILE A 275 -21.29 -20.27 -4.74
CA ILE A 275 -22.75 -20.25 -5.01
C ILE A 275 -23.04 -19.78 -6.44
N ARG A 276 -22.37 -18.73 -6.91
CA ARG A 276 -22.62 -18.16 -8.25
C ARG A 276 -22.15 -19.06 -9.39
N ARG A 277 -21.14 -19.90 -9.16
CA ARG A 277 -20.56 -20.77 -10.21
C ARG A 277 -21.08 -22.20 -10.18
N ASN A 278 -21.67 -22.66 -9.07
CA ASN A 278 -22.11 -24.04 -8.93
C ASN A 278 -23.62 -24.14 -8.61
N GLU A 279 -24.42 -24.56 -9.60
CA GLU A 279 -25.87 -24.72 -9.46
C GLU A 279 -26.26 -25.80 -8.43
N ALA A 280 -25.58 -26.95 -8.42
CA ALA A 280 -25.86 -28.02 -7.47
C ALA A 280 -25.60 -27.58 -6.03
N PHE A 281 -24.54 -26.79 -5.82
CA PHE A 281 -24.24 -26.19 -4.53
C PHE A 281 -25.31 -25.15 -4.13
N ALA A 282 -25.67 -24.23 -5.03
CA ALA A 282 -26.69 -23.20 -4.79
C ALA A 282 -28.10 -23.76 -4.49
N THR A 283 -28.40 -24.96 -5.01
CA THR A 283 -29.67 -25.67 -4.79
C THR A 283 -29.63 -26.65 -3.63
N SER A 284 -28.49 -26.83 -2.96
CA SER A 284 -28.38 -27.71 -1.80
C SER A 284 -29.21 -27.20 -0.62
N ASP A 285 -29.79 -28.12 0.16
CA ASP A 285 -30.60 -27.79 1.35
C ASP A 285 -29.82 -26.94 2.36
N ALA A 286 -28.51 -27.21 2.50
CA ALA A 286 -27.63 -26.48 3.40
C ALA A 286 -27.48 -25.01 2.98
N VAL A 287 -27.21 -24.74 1.70
CA VAL A 287 -27.09 -23.38 1.17
C VAL A 287 -28.43 -22.67 1.16
N GLN A 288 -29.51 -23.34 0.77
CA GLN A 288 -30.85 -22.74 0.79
C GLN A 288 -31.24 -22.28 2.19
N LYS A 289 -31.01 -23.12 3.21
CA LYS A 289 -31.28 -22.75 4.60
C LYS A 289 -30.37 -21.61 5.06
N PHE A 290 -29.08 -21.70 4.77
CA PHE A 290 -28.11 -20.66 5.13
C PHE A 290 -28.46 -19.29 4.52
N CYS A 291 -28.79 -19.22 3.23
CA CYS A 291 -29.21 -17.99 2.56
C CYS A 291 -30.51 -17.41 3.13
N ALA A 292 -31.43 -18.25 3.60
CA ALA A 292 -32.67 -17.78 4.22
C ALA A 292 -32.42 -17.20 5.62
N ASP A 293 -31.58 -17.86 6.41
CA ASP A 293 -31.32 -17.53 7.82
C ASP A 293 -30.25 -16.43 8.00
N SER A 294 -29.40 -16.18 7.01
CA SER A 294 -28.30 -15.20 7.08
C SER A 294 -28.79 -13.74 7.13
N GLU A 295 -28.17 -12.95 8.01
CA GLU A 295 -28.33 -11.48 8.05
C GLU A 295 -27.67 -10.81 6.84
N ASP A 296 -26.53 -11.34 6.38
CA ASP A 296 -25.92 -10.86 5.13
C ASP A 296 -26.73 -11.39 3.93
N ARG A 297 -27.47 -10.47 3.30
CA ARG A 297 -28.33 -10.77 2.14
C ARG A 297 -27.53 -11.01 0.85
N ALA A 298 -26.21 -10.79 0.84
CA ALA A 298 -25.36 -11.07 -0.33
C ALA A 298 -25.42 -12.55 -0.73
N PHE A 299 -25.51 -13.48 0.22
CA PHE A 299 -25.67 -14.91 -0.07
C PHE A 299 -27.00 -15.23 -0.75
N ALA A 300 -28.10 -14.59 -0.33
CA ALA A 300 -29.41 -14.76 -0.96
C ALA A 300 -29.41 -14.21 -2.39
N ARG A 301 -28.83 -13.02 -2.61
CA ARG A 301 -28.63 -12.45 -3.95
C ARG A 301 -27.78 -13.36 -4.83
N ALA A 302 -26.65 -13.87 -4.33
CA ALA A 302 -25.78 -14.80 -5.06
C ALA A 302 -26.53 -16.05 -5.53
N ARG A 303 -27.34 -16.65 -4.64
CA ARG A 303 -28.18 -17.81 -4.96
C ARG A 303 -29.25 -17.47 -6.00
N ASN A 304 -29.96 -16.35 -5.81
CA ASN A 304 -31.00 -15.92 -6.76
C ASN A 304 -30.42 -15.63 -8.15
N ALA A 305 -29.24 -15.01 -8.22
CA ALA A 305 -28.51 -14.80 -9.46
C ALA A 305 -28.21 -16.14 -10.15
N ARG A 306 -27.68 -17.12 -9.42
CA ARG A 306 -27.38 -18.45 -9.97
C ARG A 306 -28.62 -19.15 -10.52
N LEU A 307 -29.74 -19.10 -9.80
CA LEU A 307 -31.00 -19.69 -10.26
C LEU A 307 -31.48 -19.06 -11.57
N ILE A 308 -31.45 -17.72 -11.65
CA ILE A 308 -31.83 -16.99 -12.88
C ILE A 308 -30.94 -17.43 -14.05
N MET A 309 -29.61 -17.44 -13.84
CA MET A 309 -28.64 -17.86 -14.85
C MET A 309 -28.80 -19.34 -15.26
N SER A 310 -29.35 -20.17 -14.39
CA SER A 310 -29.74 -21.57 -14.66
C SER A 310 -31.18 -21.71 -15.19
N ASN A 311 -31.77 -20.65 -15.75
CA ASN A 311 -33.13 -20.64 -16.33
C ASN A 311 -34.27 -20.92 -15.34
N SER A 312 -34.09 -20.57 -14.06
CA SER A 312 -35.11 -20.69 -13.04
C SER A 312 -35.33 -19.35 -12.35
N VAL A 313 -36.52 -18.77 -12.47
CA VAL A 313 -36.85 -17.48 -11.84
C VAL A 313 -37.31 -17.72 -10.39
N PRO A 314 -36.50 -17.39 -9.36
CA PRO A 314 -36.86 -17.64 -7.98
C PRO A 314 -38.02 -16.74 -7.52
N GLU A 315 -38.71 -17.15 -6.46
CA GLU A 315 -39.67 -16.28 -5.78
C GLU A 315 -38.92 -15.31 -4.87
N ILE A 316 -38.80 -14.06 -5.31
CA ILE A 316 -38.10 -12.99 -4.58
C ILE A 316 -39.15 -12.14 -3.87
N THR A 317 -39.26 -12.30 -2.55
CA THR A 317 -40.24 -11.57 -1.72
C THR A 317 -39.65 -10.34 -1.04
N ASN A 318 -38.35 -10.37 -0.73
CA ASN A 318 -37.61 -9.24 -0.18
C ASN A 318 -36.81 -8.54 -1.28
N ASP A 319 -36.94 -7.22 -1.38
CA ASP A 319 -36.20 -6.41 -2.35
C ASP A 319 -34.68 -6.49 -2.15
N GLU A 320 -34.20 -6.70 -0.92
CA GLU A 320 -32.76 -6.85 -0.63
C GLU A 320 -32.17 -8.15 -1.20
N ASP A 321 -33.00 -9.11 -1.59
CA ASP A 321 -32.59 -10.39 -2.18
C ASP A 321 -32.50 -10.33 -3.71
N LYS A 322 -32.82 -9.18 -4.31
CA LYS A 322 -32.72 -8.99 -5.76
C LYS A 322 -31.25 -8.89 -6.17
N PRO A 323 -30.74 -9.82 -6.99
CA PRO A 323 -29.38 -9.74 -7.48
C PRO A 323 -29.20 -8.60 -8.48
N TYR A 324 -28.09 -7.87 -8.37
CA TYR A 324 -27.73 -6.82 -9.32
C TYR A 324 -27.13 -7.40 -10.61
N CYS A 325 -26.19 -8.35 -10.50
CA CYS A 325 -25.58 -9.02 -11.65
C CYS A 325 -26.22 -10.40 -11.91
N ILE A 326 -27.00 -10.52 -12.99
CA ILE A 326 -27.81 -11.71 -13.36
C ILE A 326 -27.37 -12.40 -14.66
N TRP A 327 -26.18 -12.06 -15.16
CA TRP A 327 -25.67 -12.46 -16.48
C TRP A 327 -24.21 -12.94 -16.46
N TYR A 328 -23.64 -13.10 -15.27
CA TYR A 328 -22.26 -13.54 -15.08
C TYR A 328 -22.13 -14.59 -13.95
N PRO A 329 -21.50 -15.76 -14.20
CA PRO A 329 -20.70 -16.09 -15.39
C PRO A 329 -21.51 -16.47 -16.64
N ASP A 330 -22.76 -16.91 -16.44
CA ASP A 330 -23.63 -17.44 -17.51
C ASP A 330 -24.78 -16.48 -17.82
N VAL A 331 -25.33 -16.57 -19.04
CA VAL A 331 -26.54 -15.84 -19.44
C VAL A 331 -27.74 -16.78 -19.46
N ALA A 332 -28.88 -16.31 -18.96
CA ALA A 332 -30.15 -17.05 -19.05
C ALA A 332 -30.76 -16.92 -20.46
N SER A 333 -31.77 -17.74 -20.76
CA SER A 333 -32.54 -17.65 -22.00
C SER A 333 -33.42 -16.39 -22.06
N GLU A 334 -33.79 -15.97 -23.27
CA GLU A 334 -34.73 -14.85 -23.43
C GLU A 334 -36.08 -15.09 -22.72
N GLU A 335 -36.57 -16.33 -22.67
CA GLU A 335 -37.83 -16.67 -22.00
C GLU A 335 -37.74 -16.44 -20.50
N THR A 336 -36.65 -16.90 -19.86
CA THR A 336 -36.37 -16.66 -18.45
C THR A 336 -36.32 -15.16 -18.15
N TYR A 337 -35.64 -14.40 -18.99
CA TYR A 337 -35.54 -12.95 -18.83
C TYR A 337 -36.88 -12.23 -19.07
N ARG A 338 -37.72 -12.70 -19.99
CA ARG A 338 -39.11 -12.22 -20.14
C ARG A 338 -39.95 -12.51 -18.90
N ASP A 339 -39.83 -13.70 -18.31
CA ASP A 339 -40.54 -14.04 -17.07
C ASP A 339 -40.06 -13.18 -15.89
N LEU A 340 -38.74 -13.01 -15.75
CA LEU A 340 -38.14 -12.16 -14.72
C LEU A 340 -38.62 -10.71 -14.83
N ALA A 341 -38.62 -10.12 -16.04
CA ALA A 341 -39.10 -8.76 -16.25
C ALA A 341 -40.61 -8.60 -15.97
N LYS A 342 -41.40 -9.66 -16.11
CA LYS A 342 -42.84 -9.66 -15.76
C LYS A 342 -43.06 -9.77 -14.25
N ARG A 343 -42.30 -10.63 -13.57
CA ARG A 343 -42.45 -10.91 -12.13
C ARG A 343 -41.79 -9.84 -11.25
N CYS A 344 -40.67 -9.28 -11.72
CA CYS A 344 -39.91 -8.22 -11.07
C CYS A 344 -39.69 -7.04 -12.05
N PRO A 345 -40.72 -6.21 -12.31
CA PRO A 345 -40.65 -5.14 -13.32
C PRO A 345 -39.56 -4.09 -13.07
N ASP A 346 -39.15 -3.92 -11.82
CA ASP A 346 -38.06 -3.02 -11.41
C ASP A 346 -36.67 -3.52 -11.86
N MET A 347 -36.51 -4.84 -12.08
CA MET A 347 -35.27 -5.43 -12.57
C MET A 347 -35.10 -5.33 -14.09
N ARG A 348 -36.05 -4.75 -14.83
CA ARG A 348 -36.04 -4.71 -16.31
C ARG A 348 -34.77 -4.09 -16.92
N TYR A 349 -34.10 -3.16 -16.22
CA TYR A 349 -32.83 -2.59 -16.69
C TYR A 349 -31.65 -3.57 -16.53
N LEU A 350 -31.66 -4.39 -15.48
CA LEU A 350 -30.70 -5.49 -15.32
C LEU A 350 -30.92 -6.55 -16.40
N VAL A 351 -32.19 -6.83 -16.76
CA VAL A 351 -32.53 -7.67 -17.91
C VAL A 351 -32.04 -7.03 -19.22
N GLY A 352 -32.20 -5.72 -19.40
CA GLY A 352 -31.68 -4.98 -20.54
C GLY A 352 -30.16 -5.09 -20.68
N ARG A 353 -29.43 -5.01 -19.56
CA ARG A 353 -27.97 -5.22 -19.55
C ARG A 353 -27.60 -6.66 -19.85
N ALA A 354 -28.34 -7.64 -19.34
CA ALA A 354 -28.16 -9.04 -19.73
C ALA A 354 -28.39 -9.26 -21.25
N CYS A 355 -29.37 -8.56 -21.85
CA CYS A 355 -29.58 -8.59 -23.29
C CYS A 355 -28.39 -8.02 -24.06
N ALA A 356 -27.77 -6.94 -23.55
CA ALA A 356 -26.55 -6.38 -24.12
C ALA A 356 -25.35 -7.34 -24.04
N VAL A 357 -25.25 -8.19 -23.02
CA VAL A 357 -24.23 -9.25 -22.94
C VAL A 357 -24.53 -10.42 -23.88
N ALA A 358 -25.80 -10.83 -23.94
CA ALA A 358 -26.23 -12.03 -24.66
C ALA A 358 -26.55 -11.81 -26.15
N GLY A 359 -26.70 -10.57 -26.61
CA GLY A 359 -27.11 -10.24 -27.97
C GLY A 359 -28.61 -10.34 -28.25
N TYR A 360 -29.44 -10.26 -27.20
CA TYR A 360 -30.89 -10.44 -27.30
C TYR A 360 -31.59 -9.16 -27.75
N ASN A 361 -31.34 -8.76 -29.01
CA ASN A 361 -31.84 -7.50 -29.58
C ASN A 361 -33.37 -7.41 -29.52
N ALA A 362 -34.09 -8.48 -29.88
CA ALA A 362 -35.55 -8.50 -29.86
C ALA A 362 -36.11 -8.24 -28.46
N LEU A 363 -35.61 -8.98 -27.46
CA LEU A 363 -36.01 -8.81 -26.07
C LEU A 363 -35.67 -7.41 -25.55
N TYR A 364 -34.48 -6.87 -25.87
CA TYR A 364 -34.12 -5.51 -25.48
C TYR A 364 -35.15 -4.47 -25.95
N HIS A 365 -35.60 -4.57 -27.21
CA HIS A 365 -36.62 -3.67 -27.76
C HIS A 365 -37.99 -3.88 -27.11
N GLU A 366 -38.36 -5.11 -26.72
CA GLU A 366 -39.60 -5.41 -25.99
C GLU A 366 -39.67 -4.75 -24.61
N LEU A 367 -38.53 -4.54 -23.93
CA LEU A 367 -38.48 -3.99 -22.57
C LEU A 367 -38.83 -2.49 -22.49
N GLY A 368 -38.77 -1.76 -23.62
CA GLY A 368 -39.13 -0.34 -23.70
C GLY A 368 -38.32 0.55 -22.74
N LEU A 369 -37.01 0.32 -22.67
CA LEU A 369 -36.10 1.03 -21.75
C LEU A 369 -35.74 2.42 -22.28
N LEU A 370 -35.44 3.33 -21.35
CA LEU A 370 -34.76 4.58 -21.70
C LEU A 370 -33.32 4.30 -22.16
N PRO A 371 -32.72 5.16 -23.02
CA PRO A 371 -31.34 5.00 -23.48
C PRO A 371 -30.35 5.09 -22.30
N GLU A 372 -29.92 3.93 -21.81
CA GLU A 372 -29.14 3.79 -20.57
C GLU A 372 -27.64 3.61 -20.88
N VAL A 373 -26.79 4.37 -20.19
CA VAL A 373 -25.35 4.43 -20.52
C VAL A 373 -24.58 3.16 -20.20
N SER A 374 -24.89 2.46 -19.10
CA SER A 374 -24.21 1.21 -18.75
C SER A 374 -24.59 0.06 -19.69
N ILE A 375 -25.84 0.00 -20.15
CA ILE A 375 -26.26 -0.93 -21.20
C ILE A 375 -25.52 -0.61 -22.51
N ALA A 376 -25.34 0.66 -22.86
CA ALA A 376 -24.56 1.03 -24.03
C ALA A 376 -23.08 0.63 -23.93
N GLU A 377 -22.45 0.81 -22.77
CA GLU A 377 -21.06 0.39 -22.54
C GLU A 377 -20.90 -1.13 -22.66
N GLU A 378 -21.82 -1.89 -22.06
CA GLU A 378 -21.86 -3.36 -22.14
C GLU A 378 -22.11 -3.86 -23.57
N ALA A 379 -23.03 -3.23 -24.29
CA ALA A 379 -23.33 -3.57 -25.68
C ALA A 379 -22.15 -3.28 -26.62
N ARG A 380 -21.42 -2.20 -26.36
CA ARG A 380 -20.19 -1.85 -27.10
C ARG A 380 -19.09 -2.88 -26.87
N GLU A 381 -18.88 -3.29 -25.62
CA GLU A 381 -17.90 -4.33 -25.25
C GLU A 381 -18.22 -5.67 -25.92
N SER A 382 -19.50 -6.04 -25.96
CA SER A 382 -19.98 -7.26 -26.63
C SER A 382 -19.91 -7.19 -28.16
N SER A 383 -19.46 -6.06 -28.72
CA SER A 383 -19.10 -5.84 -30.12
C SER A 383 -20.21 -6.29 -31.10
N ALA A 384 -19.87 -7.07 -32.13
CA ALA A 384 -20.75 -7.45 -33.23
C ALA A 384 -22.08 -8.07 -32.78
N ARG A 385 -22.10 -8.74 -31.62
CA ARG A 385 -23.29 -9.42 -31.09
C ARG A 385 -24.39 -8.43 -30.66
N SER A 386 -24.01 -7.28 -30.12
CA SER A 386 -24.92 -6.32 -29.50
C SER A 386 -24.86 -4.93 -30.12
N LYS A 387 -24.31 -4.85 -31.34
CA LYS A 387 -24.18 -3.60 -32.10
C LYS A 387 -25.53 -2.88 -32.30
N ASP A 388 -26.62 -3.61 -32.53
CA ASP A 388 -27.94 -3.01 -32.72
C ASP A 388 -28.45 -2.30 -31.46
N ILE A 389 -28.24 -2.90 -30.28
CA ILE A 389 -28.58 -2.29 -28.98
C ILE A 389 -27.76 -1.02 -28.79
N PHE A 390 -26.44 -1.08 -29.00
CA PHE A 390 -25.56 0.07 -28.88
C PHE A 390 -25.97 1.21 -29.84
N ASP A 391 -26.13 0.91 -31.13
CA ASP A 391 -26.51 1.90 -32.14
C ASP A 391 -27.90 2.50 -31.83
N THR A 392 -28.83 1.71 -31.28
CA THR A 392 -30.17 2.18 -30.88
C THR A 392 -30.10 3.18 -29.74
N ILE A 393 -29.30 2.91 -28.71
CA ILE A 393 -29.12 3.81 -27.56
C ILE A 393 -28.42 5.10 -28.02
N MET A 394 -27.33 4.97 -28.76
CA MET A 394 -26.49 6.12 -29.15
C MET A 394 -27.12 7.03 -30.20
N ARG A 395 -28.17 6.57 -30.91
CA ARG A 395 -28.97 7.41 -31.81
C ARG A 395 -29.98 8.30 -31.08
N GLN A 396 -30.22 8.06 -29.79
CA GLN A 396 -31.15 8.87 -29.01
C GLN A 396 -30.56 10.26 -28.73
N PRO A 397 -31.39 11.31 -28.60
CA PRO A 397 -30.91 12.68 -28.39
C PRO A 397 -30.26 12.90 -27.01
N CYS A 398 -30.55 12.05 -26.04
CA CYS A 398 -29.95 12.06 -24.71
C CYS A 398 -29.90 10.64 -24.15
N CYS A 399 -28.96 10.39 -23.23
CA CYS A 399 -28.88 9.15 -22.46
C CYS A 399 -29.15 9.42 -20.97
N TYR A 400 -29.34 8.34 -20.21
CA TYR A 400 -29.67 8.34 -18.78
C TYR A 400 -28.70 7.46 -18.01
N SER A 401 -28.41 7.85 -16.76
CA SER A 401 -27.65 7.03 -15.79
C SER A 401 -28.64 6.38 -14.82
N ILE A 402 -29.08 5.17 -15.13
CA ILE A 402 -30.11 4.47 -14.36
C ILE A 402 -29.46 3.42 -13.48
N LEU A 403 -28.47 2.73 -14.02
CA LEU A 403 -27.67 1.74 -13.32
C LEU A 403 -26.48 2.43 -12.65
N ASN A 404 -26.12 1.98 -11.44
CA ASN A 404 -24.94 2.45 -10.73
C ASN A 404 -24.18 1.27 -10.12
N ASP A 405 -23.09 0.89 -10.77
CA ASP A 405 -22.29 -0.28 -10.43
C ASP A 405 -21.48 -0.12 -9.13
N TYR A 406 -21.15 1.11 -8.74
CA TYR A 406 -20.47 1.38 -7.46
C TYR A 406 -21.36 1.07 -6.25
N THR A 407 -22.67 1.26 -6.41
CA THR A 407 -23.65 1.09 -5.32
C THR A 407 -24.58 -0.10 -5.51
N ARG A 408 -24.52 -0.76 -6.69
CA ARG A 408 -25.41 -1.85 -7.11
C ARG A 408 -26.88 -1.44 -7.05
N SER A 409 -27.19 -0.24 -7.53
CA SER A 409 -28.53 0.36 -7.45
C SER A 409 -29.12 0.73 -8.80
N CYS A 410 -30.45 0.81 -8.86
CA CYS A 410 -31.21 1.24 -10.03
C CYS A 410 -32.07 2.46 -9.66
N ASN A 411 -31.85 3.61 -10.29
CA ASN A 411 -32.65 4.83 -10.07
C ASN A 411 -33.73 4.96 -11.15
N LEU A 412 -34.93 4.47 -10.87
CA LEU A 412 -36.05 4.46 -11.82
C LEU A 412 -36.91 5.73 -11.78
N ASP A 413 -36.95 6.42 -10.65
CA ASP A 413 -37.92 7.51 -10.41
C ASP A 413 -37.46 8.84 -11.02
N ASN A 414 -36.18 9.17 -10.88
CA ASN A 414 -35.61 10.41 -11.38
C ASN A 414 -34.18 10.18 -11.90
N PRO A 415 -34.04 9.48 -13.05
CA PRO A 415 -32.74 9.15 -13.59
C PRO A 415 -32.02 10.41 -14.13
N PRO A 416 -30.76 10.66 -13.73
CA PRO A 416 -29.97 11.77 -14.26
C PRO A 416 -29.86 11.78 -15.79
N SER A 417 -30.01 12.98 -16.38
CA SER A 417 -29.87 13.23 -17.81
C SER A 417 -29.47 14.70 -18.08
N PRO A 418 -28.65 15.01 -19.10
CA PRO A 418 -27.98 14.07 -20.00
C PRO A 418 -26.86 13.31 -19.29
N ALA A 419 -26.82 12.00 -19.50
CA ALA A 419 -25.72 11.15 -19.08
C ALA A 419 -24.87 10.76 -20.31
N PHE A 420 -23.63 10.35 -20.06
CA PHE A 420 -22.71 9.93 -21.11
C PHE A 420 -21.95 8.67 -20.70
N THR A 421 -21.44 7.93 -21.69
CA THR A 421 -20.53 6.81 -21.44
C THR A 421 -19.22 7.38 -20.87
N ASN A 422 -18.79 6.87 -19.73
CA ASN A 422 -17.71 7.45 -18.95
C ASN A 422 -16.78 6.39 -18.32
N GLY A 423 -16.92 5.10 -18.67
CA GLY A 423 -16.15 4.01 -18.09
C GLY A 423 -16.48 3.76 -16.62
N ASP A 424 -17.73 3.99 -16.23
CA ASP A 424 -18.27 3.77 -14.87
C ASP A 424 -19.07 2.47 -14.76
N THR A 425 -18.95 1.60 -15.76
CA THR A 425 -19.65 0.32 -15.86
C THR A 425 -18.66 -0.83 -15.76
N ALA A 426 -18.96 -1.79 -14.87
CA ALA A 426 -18.26 -3.06 -14.77
C ALA A 426 -18.70 -4.00 -15.91
N VAL A 427 -18.20 -3.75 -17.12
CA VAL A 427 -18.51 -4.58 -18.30
C VAL A 427 -18.00 -6.00 -18.12
N ARG A 428 -18.56 -6.97 -18.85
CA ARG A 428 -18.24 -8.42 -18.72
C ARG A 428 -16.73 -8.71 -18.64
N GLY A 429 -15.92 -8.10 -19.52
CA GLY A 429 -14.47 -8.32 -19.54
C GLY A 429 -13.76 -7.90 -18.24
N THR A 430 -14.30 -6.93 -17.49
CA THR A 430 -13.76 -6.56 -16.17
C THR A 430 -14.07 -7.57 -15.07
N LEU A 431 -15.11 -8.39 -15.26
CA LEU A 431 -15.49 -9.46 -14.32
C LEU A 431 -14.62 -10.71 -14.49
N ASP A 432 -14.03 -10.87 -15.67
CA ASP A 432 -13.10 -11.96 -16.01
C ASP A 432 -11.69 -11.75 -15.43
N ILE A 433 -11.38 -10.54 -14.94
CA ILE A 433 -10.18 -10.26 -14.16
C ILE A 433 -10.41 -10.81 -12.75
N ARG A 434 -9.65 -11.83 -12.37
CA ARG A 434 -9.83 -12.57 -11.11
C ARG A 434 -8.55 -12.60 -10.30
N PHE A 435 -8.70 -12.64 -8.98
CA PHE A 435 -7.57 -12.64 -8.04
C PHE A 435 -7.54 -13.94 -7.26
N GLY A 436 -6.39 -14.61 -7.35
CA GLY A 436 -6.04 -15.67 -6.43
C GLY A 436 -5.96 -15.11 -5.01
N PRO A 437 -6.16 -15.96 -3.99
CA PRO A 437 -6.23 -15.46 -2.62
C PRO A 437 -4.89 -14.95 -2.08
N ASP A 438 -3.78 -15.37 -2.70
CA ASP A 438 -2.41 -14.91 -2.47
C ASP A 438 -2.20 -13.43 -2.83
N MET A 439 -2.89 -12.94 -3.87
CA MET A 439 -2.79 -11.55 -4.33
C MET A 439 -3.92 -10.65 -3.78
N TYR A 440 -4.89 -11.23 -3.08
CA TYR A 440 -6.13 -10.54 -2.73
C TYR A 440 -5.95 -9.50 -1.61
N GLU A 441 -5.09 -9.72 -0.61
CA GLU A 441 -4.86 -8.71 0.45
C GLU A 441 -4.29 -7.40 -0.09
N GLU A 442 -3.54 -7.45 -1.19
CA GLU A 442 -2.96 -6.29 -1.85
C GLU A 442 -3.97 -5.55 -2.74
N TRP A 443 -5.02 -6.23 -3.22
CA TRP A 443 -5.81 -5.78 -4.38
C TRP A 443 -7.33 -5.94 -4.27
N GLY A 444 -7.85 -6.58 -3.22
CA GLY A 444 -9.27 -6.94 -3.01
C GLY A 444 -10.24 -5.76 -2.90
N SER A 445 -9.77 -4.55 -3.17
CA SER A 445 -10.50 -3.29 -3.21
C SER A 445 -10.69 -2.82 -4.67
N HIS A 446 -11.17 -3.70 -5.55
CA HIS A 446 -11.71 -3.24 -6.82
C HIS A 446 -12.98 -2.42 -6.60
N CYS A 447 -13.05 -1.24 -7.24
CA CYS A 447 -14.15 -0.30 -7.05
C CYS A 447 -15.52 -0.84 -7.50
N PHE A 448 -15.53 -1.89 -8.33
CA PHE A 448 -16.72 -2.59 -8.76
C PHE A 448 -16.81 -3.96 -8.10
N ASN A 449 -17.91 -4.21 -7.39
CA ASN A 449 -18.19 -5.51 -6.80
C ASN A 449 -19.62 -5.95 -7.13
N ILE A 450 -19.99 -5.89 -8.41
CA ILE A 450 -21.35 -6.19 -8.87
C ILE A 450 -21.71 -7.67 -8.76
N ALA A 451 -20.70 -8.55 -8.69
CA ALA A 451 -20.86 -9.98 -8.44
C ALA A 451 -20.90 -10.33 -6.93
N GLU A 452 -20.49 -9.41 -6.07
CA GLU A 452 -20.42 -9.53 -4.59
C GLU A 452 -19.36 -10.51 -4.07
N ASP A 453 -18.52 -11.05 -4.95
CA ASP A 453 -17.41 -11.94 -4.63
C ASP A 453 -16.04 -11.23 -4.66
N TYR A 454 -16.02 -9.90 -4.85
CA TYR A 454 -14.80 -9.10 -4.97
C TYR A 454 -13.79 -9.63 -5.99
N ASN A 455 -14.27 -10.31 -7.04
CA ASN A 455 -13.44 -10.91 -8.07
C ASN A 455 -12.47 -12.01 -7.58
N ILE A 456 -12.71 -12.62 -6.41
CA ILE A 456 -11.88 -13.71 -5.88
C ILE A 456 -12.01 -14.99 -6.70
N ASP A 457 -10.91 -15.70 -6.95
CA ASP A 457 -10.93 -17.01 -7.61
C ASP A 457 -9.80 -17.89 -7.05
N GLU A 458 -9.71 -19.14 -7.50
CA GLU A 458 -8.67 -20.06 -7.03
C GLU A 458 -7.28 -19.65 -7.52
N VAL A 459 -7.21 -19.09 -8.73
CA VAL A 459 -5.98 -18.66 -9.40
C VAL A 459 -6.22 -17.28 -10.00
N SER A 460 -5.22 -16.41 -9.94
CA SER A 460 -5.24 -15.12 -10.62
C SER A 460 -5.33 -15.30 -12.14
N SER A 461 -6.05 -14.40 -12.83
CA SER A 461 -6.01 -14.34 -14.30
C SER A 461 -4.58 -14.10 -14.81
N GLU A 462 -4.28 -14.38 -16.09
CA GLU A 462 -2.97 -14.05 -16.68
C GLU A 462 -2.70 -12.55 -16.54
N ASP A 463 -1.61 -12.24 -15.82
CA ASP A 463 -1.14 -10.94 -15.38
C ASP A 463 -2.22 -9.83 -15.27
N PRO A 464 -3.00 -9.79 -14.16
CA PRO A 464 -3.98 -8.72 -13.95
C PRO A 464 -3.30 -7.34 -13.81
N HIS A 465 -1.98 -7.29 -13.66
CA HIS A 465 -1.21 -6.12 -13.32
C HIS A 465 -0.87 -5.27 -14.55
N ILE A 466 -0.68 -5.85 -15.74
CA ILE A 466 -0.21 -5.08 -16.90
C ILE A 466 -1.31 -4.98 -17.96
N GLN A 467 -2.09 -3.92 -17.86
CA GLN A 467 -3.07 -3.58 -18.89
C GLN A 467 -2.64 -2.31 -19.60
N GLU A 468 -2.07 -2.47 -20.79
CA GLU A 468 -1.70 -1.35 -21.65
C GLU A 468 -2.94 -0.62 -22.11
N LEU A 469 -2.92 0.71 -22.03
CA LEU A 469 -3.89 1.55 -22.67
C LEU A 469 -3.66 1.48 -24.20
N PRO A 470 -4.68 1.10 -25.00
CA PRO A 470 -4.52 1.02 -26.44
C PRO A 470 -3.94 2.31 -27.05
N PRO A 471 -3.01 2.23 -28.02
CA PRO A 471 -2.35 3.41 -28.59
C PRO A 471 -3.32 4.48 -29.12
N ASN A 472 -4.46 4.05 -29.67
CA ASN A 472 -5.51 4.95 -30.17
C ASN A 472 -6.24 5.73 -29.05
N HIS A 473 -6.01 5.41 -27.79
CA HIS A 473 -6.57 6.14 -26.65
C HIS A 473 -5.56 7.13 -26.02
N ILE A 474 -4.30 7.14 -26.46
CA ILE A 474 -3.30 8.12 -25.99
C ILE A 474 -3.76 9.55 -26.34
N GLU A 475 -4.47 9.74 -27.46
CA GLU A 475 -5.04 11.05 -27.83
C GLU A 475 -5.98 11.63 -26.78
N LEU A 476 -6.61 10.78 -25.95
CA LEU A 476 -7.53 11.24 -24.92
C LEU A 476 -6.82 12.07 -23.87
N PHE A 477 -5.51 11.92 -23.66
CA PHE A 477 -4.76 12.72 -22.69
C PHE A 477 -4.62 14.19 -23.08
N TYR A 478 -4.47 14.47 -24.38
CA TYR A 478 -4.17 15.82 -24.88
C TYR A 478 -5.28 16.43 -25.74
N THR A 479 -6.39 15.72 -25.96
CA THR A 479 -7.62 16.26 -26.57
C THR A 479 -8.70 16.53 -25.52
N PRO A 480 -9.67 17.43 -25.78
CA PRO A 480 -10.84 17.56 -24.92
C PRO A 480 -11.55 16.21 -24.75
N LEU A 481 -11.94 15.86 -23.51
CA LEU A 481 -12.66 14.62 -23.27
C LEU A 481 -13.96 14.58 -24.07
N LEU A 482 -14.08 13.60 -24.97
CA LEU A 482 -15.31 13.33 -25.74
C LEU A 482 -16.50 13.20 -24.78
N SER A 483 -17.68 13.68 -25.13
CA SER A 483 -18.86 13.52 -24.25
C SER A 483 -19.10 12.04 -23.93
N HIS A 484 -19.14 11.18 -24.95
CA HIS A 484 -19.17 9.73 -24.80
C HIS A 484 -17.74 9.17 -24.89
N LEU A 485 -17.18 8.74 -23.77
CA LEU A 485 -15.90 8.04 -23.78
C LEU A 485 -16.04 6.65 -24.44
N PRO A 486 -15.01 6.19 -25.15
CA PRO A 486 -14.90 4.79 -25.57
C PRO A 486 -14.91 3.86 -24.34
N THR A 487 -15.20 2.57 -24.53
CA THR A 487 -15.05 1.59 -23.45
C THR A 487 -13.56 1.42 -23.19
N ILE A 488 -13.07 2.02 -22.11
CA ILE A 488 -11.64 2.09 -21.79
C ILE A 488 -11.39 1.90 -20.31
N LYS A 489 -10.19 1.45 -20.03
CA LYS A 489 -9.57 1.51 -18.71
C LYS A 489 -9.13 2.94 -18.43
N LYS A 490 -9.97 3.68 -17.71
CA LYS A 490 -9.78 5.12 -17.50
C LYS A 490 -8.85 5.48 -16.33
N ASN A 491 -8.28 4.50 -15.63
CA ASN A 491 -7.41 4.75 -14.46
C ASN A 491 -6.24 5.67 -14.82
N PRO A 492 -5.51 5.46 -15.93
CA PRO A 492 -4.47 6.38 -16.34
C PRO A 492 -4.98 7.82 -16.58
N LEU A 493 -6.19 7.98 -17.12
CA LEU A 493 -6.79 9.30 -17.32
C LEU A 493 -7.14 9.99 -15.98
N ILE A 494 -7.59 9.23 -14.98
CA ILE A 494 -7.87 9.74 -13.62
C ILE A 494 -6.56 10.21 -12.99
N LEU A 495 -5.54 9.35 -12.99
CA LEU A 495 -4.23 9.65 -12.39
C LEU A 495 -3.56 10.85 -13.04
N MET A 496 -3.58 10.93 -14.38
CA MET A 496 -3.00 12.09 -15.07
C MET A 496 -3.78 13.38 -14.81
N ALA A 497 -5.12 13.33 -14.80
CA ALA A 497 -5.92 14.51 -14.46
C ALA A 497 -5.68 14.99 -13.02
N ALA A 498 -5.49 14.06 -12.07
CA ALA A 498 -5.08 14.37 -10.71
C ALA A 498 -3.68 14.99 -10.67
N TYR A 499 -2.69 14.37 -11.32
CA TYR A 499 -1.29 14.81 -11.36
C TYR A 499 -1.12 16.22 -11.94
N GLU A 500 -1.87 16.55 -12.99
CA GLU A 500 -1.88 17.89 -13.60
C GLU A 500 -2.66 18.93 -12.78
N GLY A 501 -3.50 18.49 -11.84
CA GLY A 501 -4.47 19.35 -11.17
C GLY A 501 -5.56 19.86 -12.12
N ASN A 502 -5.94 19.07 -13.13
CA ASN A 502 -6.96 19.41 -14.10
C ASN A 502 -8.36 19.16 -13.53
N LEU A 503 -8.96 20.21 -12.94
CA LEU A 503 -10.22 20.10 -12.19
C LEU A 503 -11.36 19.49 -13.01
N ASP A 504 -11.60 20.00 -14.22
CA ASP A 504 -12.75 19.58 -15.04
C ASP A 504 -12.63 18.11 -15.47
N ARG A 505 -11.42 17.67 -15.86
CA ARG A 505 -11.15 16.28 -16.21
C ARG A 505 -11.23 15.38 -14.98
N TYR A 506 -10.62 15.80 -13.88
CA TYR A 506 -10.59 15.01 -12.65
C TYR A 506 -11.99 14.79 -12.09
N VAL A 507 -12.81 15.84 -11.96
CA VAL A 507 -14.20 15.74 -11.46
C VAL A 507 -15.04 14.83 -12.35
N ARG A 508 -14.83 14.90 -13.67
CA ARG A 508 -15.55 14.05 -14.63
C ARG A 508 -15.14 12.57 -14.55
N LEU A 509 -13.86 12.29 -14.33
CA LEU A 509 -13.30 10.93 -14.44
C LEU A 509 -13.25 10.17 -13.11
N ARG A 510 -13.05 10.88 -11.98
CA ARG A 510 -12.80 10.30 -10.66
C ARG A 510 -13.88 9.31 -10.23
N ARG A 511 -13.46 8.30 -9.48
CA ARG A 511 -14.35 7.31 -8.88
C ARG A 511 -14.70 7.69 -7.43
N PRO A 512 -15.72 7.06 -6.82
CA PRO A 512 -16.02 7.27 -5.40
C PRO A 512 -14.85 6.88 -4.49
N GLN A 513 -14.15 5.80 -4.82
CA GLN A 513 -12.93 5.35 -4.15
C GLN A 513 -11.72 5.78 -4.98
N MET A 514 -10.68 6.29 -4.30
CA MET A 514 -9.44 6.70 -4.95
C MET A 514 -8.62 5.47 -5.36
N LEU A 515 -7.92 5.57 -6.48
CA LEU A 515 -6.91 4.60 -6.90
C LEU A 515 -5.68 4.67 -5.98
N HIS A 516 -4.82 3.66 -6.06
CA HIS A 516 -3.59 3.56 -5.25
C HIS A 516 -2.76 4.87 -5.31
N ASP A 517 -2.24 5.22 -6.49
CA ASP A 517 -1.40 6.41 -6.70
C ASP A 517 -2.19 7.74 -6.73
N GLU A 518 -3.53 7.70 -6.62
CA GLU A 518 -4.36 8.89 -6.87
C GLU A 518 -4.19 9.96 -5.79
N GLU A 519 -3.98 9.57 -4.52
CA GLU A 519 -3.79 10.55 -3.45
C GLU A 519 -2.49 11.35 -3.65
N ALA A 520 -1.39 10.66 -3.95
CA ALA A 520 -0.11 11.30 -4.25
C ALA A 520 -0.23 12.20 -5.49
N ALA A 521 -0.88 11.72 -6.56
CA ALA A 521 -1.14 12.52 -7.76
C ALA A 521 -2.00 13.77 -7.46
N VAL A 522 -3.05 13.64 -6.64
CA VAL A 522 -3.89 14.77 -6.20
C VAL A 522 -3.07 15.79 -5.42
N ILE A 523 -2.25 15.34 -4.47
CA ILE A 523 -1.38 16.22 -3.67
C ILE A 523 -0.48 17.01 -4.62
N ARG A 524 0.22 16.36 -5.53
CA ARG A 524 1.06 17.04 -6.54
C ARG A 524 0.23 18.00 -7.39
N GLY A 525 -0.92 17.60 -7.92
CA GLY A 525 -1.81 18.48 -8.69
C GLY A 525 -2.25 19.74 -7.92
N ILE A 526 -2.49 19.62 -6.61
CA ILE A 526 -2.83 20.75 -5.72
C ILE A 526 -1.67 21.75 -5.61
N TYR A 527 -0.44 21.27 -5.47
CA TYR A 527 0.75 22.13 -5.46
C TYR A 527 0.88 22.95 -6.75
N HIS A 528 0.47 22.40 -7.89
CA HIS A 528 0.60 23.04 -9.20
C HIS A 528 -0.60 23.88 -9.63
N ASN A 529 -1.81 23.63 -9.12
CA ASN A 529 -3.04 24.28 -9.58
C ASN A 529 -3.90 24.87 -8.44
N THR A 530 -4.07 26.21 -8.43
CA THR A 530 -4.82 26.93 -7.37
C THR A 530 -6.32 26.63 -7.37
N THR A 531 -6.95 26.50 -8.55
CA THR A 531 -8.39 26.19 -8.64
C THR A 531 -8.68 24.79 -8.13
N PHE A 532 -7.81 23.83 -8.43
CA PHE A 532 -7.88 22.46 -7.94
C PHE A 532 -7.66 22.40 -6.42
N ALA A 533 -6.66 23.11 -5.91
CA ALA A 533 -6.43 23.28 -4.48
C ALA A 533 -7.65 23.83 -3.74
N LYS A 534 -8.28 24.88 -4.30
CA LYS A 534 -9.49 25.47 -3.70
C LYS A 534 -10.65 24.50 -3.69
N TRP A 535 -10.86 23.76 -4.77
CA TRP A 535 -11.94 22.76 -4.84
C TRP A 535 -11.75 21.66 -3.79
N TRP A 536 -10.53 21.10 -3.67
CA TRP A 536 -10.19 20.10 -2.64
C TRP A 536 -10.28 20.65 -1.21
N TRP A 537 -9.92 21.91 -1.00
CA TRP A 537 -10.11 22.59 0.28
C TRP A 537 -11.57 22.66 0.71
N LEU A 538 -12.53 22.71 -0.23
CA LEU A 538 -13.96 22.75 0.06
C LEU A 538 -14.59 21.36 0.25
N GLN A 539 -13.93 20.27 -0.15
CA GLN A 539 -14.47 18.92 0.00
C GLN A 539 -14.46 18.48 1.47
N ASP A 540 -15.49 17.73 1.88
CA ASP A 540 -15.46 17.00 3.15
C ASP A 540 -14.64 15.72 2.94
N THR A 541 -13.36 15.79 3.29
CA THR A 541 -12.41 14.70 3.07
C THR A 541 -12.27 13.78 4.29
N GLY A 542 -13.08 13.99 5.34
CA GLY A 542 -13.00 13.25 6.59
C GLY A 542 -11.66 13.44 7.34
N ARG A 543 -11.50 12.71 8.46
CA ARG A 543 -10.28 12.75 9.29
C ARG A 543 -9.06 12.10 8.61
N HIS A 544 -9.28 11.24 7.62
CA HIS A 544 -8.27 10.38 6.99
C HIS A 544 -7.46 11.05 5.87
N ARG A 545 -7.78 12.29 5.47
CA ARG A 545 -7.10 12.97 4.34
C ARG A 545 -6.59 14.36 4.73
N ARG A 546 -5.85 14.43 5.83
CA ARG A 546 -5.22 15.68 6.30
C ARG A 546 -4.14 16.18 5.32
N SER A 547 -3.41 15.26 4.70
CA SER A 547 -2.42 15.46 3.64
C SER A 547 -2.92 16.42 2.54
N ILE A 548 -4.10 16.17 1.97
CA ILE A 548 -4.74 16.99 0.93
C ILE A 548 -4.99 18.42 1.41
N LYS A 549 -5.47 18.60 2.65
CA LYS A 549 -5.70 19.94 3.24
C LYS A 549 -4.39 20.66 3.48
N THR A 550 -3.35 19.97 3.95
CA THR A 550 -2.02 20.52 4.16
C THR A 550 -1.39 20.96 2.83
N ALA A 551 -1.52 20.17 1.77
CA ALA A 551 -1.11 20.55 0.42
C ALA A 551 -1.87 21.79 -0.10
N ALA A 552 -3.18 21.87 0.14
CA ALA A 552 -3.97 23.04 -0.25
C ALA A 552 -3.54 24.30 0.51
N LEU A 553 -3.23 24.20 1.81
CA LEU A 553 -2.63 25.30 2.57
C LEU A 553 -1.27 25.72 2.00
N ALA A 554 -0.42 24.76 1.60
CA ALA A 554 0.85 25.04 0.96
C ALA A 554 0.65 25.91 -0.29
N ARG A 555 -0.30 25.50 -1.14
CA ARG A 555 -0.65 26.25 -2.36
C ARG A 555 -1.19 27.64 -2.04
N PHE A 556 -1.99 27.81 -1.00
CA PHE A 556 -2.51 29.12 -0.59
C PHE A 556 -1.40 30.06 -0.12
N ILE A 557 -0.45 29.56 0.69
CA ILE A 557 0.74 30.31 1.10
C ILE A 557 1.54 30.76 -0.13
N MET A 558 1.78 29.85 -1.08
CA MET A 558 2.47 30.13 -2.35
C MET A 558 1.83 31.22 -3.21
N VAL A 559 0.51 31.43 -3.09
CA VAL A 559 -0.20 32.52 -3.76
C VAL A 559 -0.49 33.71 -2.85
N ASN A 560 0.25 33.82 -1.74
CA ASN A 560 0.19 34.92 -0.77
C ASN A 560 -1.09 35.02 0.06
N ASP A 561 -1.87 33.93 0.16
CA ASP A 561 -3.06 33.89 1.01
C ASP A 561 -2.80 33.18 2.34
N LEU A 562 -2.94 33.93 3.43
CA LEU A 562 -2.81 33.44 4.81
C LEU A 562 -4.15 33.38 5.55
N SER A 563 -5.27 33.56 4.85
CA SER A 563 -6.61 33.65 5.47
C SER A 563 -7.06 32.35 6.14
N ASN A 564 -6.56 31.19 5.67
CA ASN A 564 -6.95 29.87 6.15
C ASN A 564 -5.95 29.24 7.13
N ILE A 565 -4.97 30.00 7.61
CA ILE A 565 -3.93 29.46 8.51
C ILE A 565 -4.52 29.15 9.88
N PRO A 566 -4.40 27.89 10.35
CA PRO A 566 -4.90 27.52 11.67
C PRO A 566 -4.03 28.13 12.77
N PRO A 567 -4.61 28.43 13.95
CA PRO A 567 -3.85 28.88 15.11
C PRO A 567 -2.85 27.79 15.57
N ALA A 568 -1.75 28.21 16.18
CA ALA A 568 -0.77 27.28 16.74
C ALA A 568 -1.39 26.44 17.88
N GLY A 569 -1.22 25.11 17.83
CA GLY A 569 -1.68 24.20 18.90
C GLY A 569 -1.82 22.74 18.47
N PRO A 570 -1.94 21.80 19.43
CA PRO A 570 -1.96 20.35 19.19
C PRO A 570 -3.22 19.84 18.46
N ALA A 571 -4.24 20.68 18.30
CA ALA A 571 -5.48 20.36 17.58
C ALA A 571 -5.55 20.97 16.16
N GLY A 572 -4.50 21.70 15.73
CA GLY A 572 -4.43 22.33 14.40
C GLY A 572 -4.05 21.34 13.29
N LEU A 573 -4.42 21.67 12.05
CA LEU A 573 -3.89 20.98 10.86
C LEU A 573 -2.36 21.12 10.84
N GLU A 574 -1.65 20.04 10.51
CA GLU A 574 -0.20 20.05 10.34
C GLU A 574 0.18 21.06 9.24
N MET A 575 1.19 21.89 9.51
CA MET A 575 1.63 22.89 8.53
C MET A 575 2.50 22.25 7.45
N PRO A 576 2.37 22.68 6.19
CA PRO A 576 3.11 22.10 5.09
C PRO A 576 4.60 22.35 5.21
N ALA A 577 5.40 21.35 4.85
CA ALA A 577 6.86 21.45 4.79
C ALA A 577 7.32 22.29 3.59
N LEU A 578 6.80 22.00 2.38
CA LEU A 578 7.14 22.71 1.16
C LEU A 578 6.18 23.89 0.92
N ILE A 579 6.70 25.12 0.95
CA ILE A 579 5.88 26.35 0.74
C ILE A 579 6.43 27.29 -0.34
N TRP A 580 7.41 26.85 -1.13
CA TRP A 580 8.14 27.69 -2.10
C TRP A 580 8.26 27.09 -3.50
N TRP A 581 7.53 26.01 -3.81
CA TRP A 581 7.55 25.37 -5.14
C TRP A 581 6.16 24.86 -5.51
N PRO A 582 5.67 25.10 -6.75
CA PRO A 582 6.36 25.70 -7.90
C PRO A 582 6.38 27.24 -7.90
N LEU A 583 5.75 27.88 -6.90
CA LEU A 583 5.72 29.33 -6.77
C LEU A 583 6.37 29.74 -5.46
N ILE A 584 7.07 30.88 -5.48
CA ILE A 584 7.73 31.45 -4.31
C ILE A 584 6.82 32.56 -3.75
N PRO A 585 6.35 32.47 -2.48
CA PRO A 585 5.59 33.54 -1.84
C PRO A 585 6.41 34.84 -1.72
N ALA A 586 5.73 35.98 -1.68
CA ALA A 586 6.36 37.27 -1.42
C ALA A 586 6.97 37.32 -0.01
N ALA A 587 8.06 38.09 0.15
CA ALA A 587 8.77 38.21 1.42
C ALA A 587 7.86 38.74 2.55
N GLU A 588 6.96 39.67 2.26
CA GLU A 588 6.00 40.23 3.21
C GLU A 588 5.00 39.17 3.72
N THR A 589 4.58 38.25 2.83
CA THR A 589 3.74 37.10 3.20
C THR A 589 4.50 36.18 4.14
N LEU A 590 5.76 35.89 3.85
CA LEU A 590 6.60 35.03 4.66
C LEU A 590 6.88 35.64 6.05
N GLU A 591 7.10 36.96 6.12
CA GLU A 591 7.23 37.69 7.38
C GLU A 591 5.95 37.58 8.23
N GLU A 592 4.78 37.83 7.63
CA GLU A 592 3.49 37.70 8.29
C GLU A 592 3.19 36.25 8.71
N LEU A 593 3.63 35.26 7.92
CA LEU A 593 3.50 33.85 8.23
C LEU A 593 4.27 33.51 9.51
N VAL A 594 5.53 33.93 9.64
CA VAL A 594 6.31 33.71 10.87
C VAL A 594 5.69 34.43 12.06
N ARG A 595 5.13 35.63 11.85
CA ARG A 595 4.43 36.37 12.91
C ARG A 595 3.22 35.61 13.44
N ARG A 596 2.47 34.92 12.57
CA ARG A 596 1.28 34.11 12.94
C ARG A 596 1.65 32.71 13.44
N ARG A 597 2.69 32.12 12.86
CA ARG A 597 3.15 30.72 13.07
C ARG A 597 4.68 30.69 13.23
N PRO A 598 5.20 31.02 14.42
CA PRO A 598 6.64 30.99 14.69
C PRO A 598 7.27 29.59 14.50
N ASP A 599 6.46 28.54 14.59
CA ASP A 599 6.84 27.15 14.34
C ASP A 599 7.17 26.86 12.86
N MET A 600 6.79 27.72 11.92
CA MET A 600 7.13 27.61 10.50
C MET A 600 8.43 28.32 10.09
N LYS A 601 9.25 28.72 11.06
CA LYS A 601 10.49 29.49 10.81
C LYS A 601 11.46 28.75 9.87
N LEU A 602 11.53 27.42 9.94
CA LEU A 602 12.40 26.61 9.08
C LEU A 602 11.95 26.69 7.61
N GLN A 603 10.67 26.42 7.35
CA GLN A 603 10.08 26.43 6.02
C GLN A 603 10.20 27.81 5.37
N VAL A 604 10.01 28.87 6.16
CA VAL A 604 10.17 30.26 5.70
C VAL A 604 11.64 30.56 5.38
N ALA A 605 12.59 30.09 6.19
CA ALA A 605 14.02 30.23 5.89
C ALA A 605 14.41 29.48 4.60
N MET A 606 13.87 28.28 4.37
CA MET A 606 14.05 27.55 3.10
C MET A 606 13.46 28.32 1.91
N ALA A 607 12.28 28.92 2.07
CA ALA A 607 11.68 29.79 1.06
C ALA A 607 12.53 31.04 0.78
N CYS A 608 13.19 31.61 1.79
CA CYS A 608 14.12 32.73 1.61
C CYS A 608 15.33 32.34 0.76
N ILE A 609 15.87 31.14 0.94
CA ILE A 609 16.94 30.62 0.08
C ILE A 609 16.44 30.50 -1.36
N ALA A 610 15.25 29.93 -1.56
CA ALA A 610 14.66 29.76 -2.88
C ALA A 610 14.38 31.10 -3.60
N GLY A 611 13.90 32.12 -2.87
CA GLY A 611 13.56 33.45 -3.38
C GLY A 611 14.69 34.50 -3.36
N ASP A 612 15.88 34.14 -2.88
CA ASP A 612 16.99 35.06 -2.54
C ASP A 612 16.59 36.24 -1.63
N TYR A 613 15.76 36.00 -0.61
CA TYR A 613 15.28 37.02 0.33
C TYR A 613 16.22 37.27 1.52
N ARG A 614 17.38 37.86 1.24
CA ARG A 614 18.45 38.09 2.24
C ARG A 614 18.03 38.94 3.43
N VAL A 615 17.26 40.01 3.20
CA VAL A 615 16.81 40.92 4.28
C VAL A 615 15.94 40.18 5.29
N LEU A 616 14.98 39.38 4.79
CA LEU A 616 14.12 38.57 5.64
C LEU A 616 14.92 37.45 6.32
N TRP A 617 15.82 36.77 5.59
CA TRP A 617 16.72 35.76 6.17
C TRP A 617 17.53 36.30 7.35
N ASP A 618 18.14 37.47 7.20
CA ASP A 618 18.95 38.11 8.24
C ASP A 618 18.09 38.48 9.46
N ALA A 619 16.87 38.97 9.24
CA ALA A 619 15.91 39.26 10.30
C ALA A 619 15.47 37.98 11.03
N LEU A 620 15.31 36.87 10.31
CA LEU A 620 14.98 35.57 10.90
C LEU A 620 16.14 35.01 11.72
N ALA A 621 17.38 35.23 11.28
CA ALA A 621 18.59 34.65 11.87
C ALA A 621 18.42 33.15 12.19
N PRO A 622 18.15 32.29 11.18
CA PRO A 622 17.86 30.88 11.41
C PRO A 622 19.07 30.16 12.02
N ARG A 623 18.78 29.14 12.84
CA ARG A 623 19.79 28.24 13.38
C ARG A 623 20.24 27.29 12.27
N PRO A 624 21.54 27.06 12.06
CA PRO A 624 22.01 26.09 11.07
C PRO A 624 21.46 24.68 11.33
N CYS A 625 20.99 24.01 10.26
CA CYS A 625 20.53 22.63 10.23
C CYS A 625 20.76 22.02 8.83
N ALA A 626 20.60 20.70 8.69
CA ALA A 626 20.86 19.99 7.44
C ALA A 626 19.93 20.45 6.30
N GLU A 627 18.64 20.67 6.57
CA GLU A 627 17.68 21.05 5.52
C GLU A 627 18.01 22.41 4.88
N LEU A 628 18.45 23.37 5.70
CA LEU A 628 18.90 24.68 5.21
C LEU A 628 20.22 24.56 4.43
N TRP A 629 21.10 23.66 4.85
CA TRP A 629 22.37 23.41 4.19
C TRP A 629 22.17 22.79 2.81
N ASP A 630 21.31 21.78 2.72
CA ASP A 630 21.03 21.07 1.47
C ASP A 630 20.28 21.97 0.48
N GLN A 631 19.27 22.70 0.95
CA GLN A 631 18.55 23.70 0.16
C GLN A 631 19.48 24.82 -0.34
N ALA A 632 20.44 25.26 0.48
CA ALA A 632 21.40 26.30 0.09
C ALA A 632 22.41 25.79 -0.94
N ARG A 633 22.85 24.53 -0.86
CA ARG A 633 23.86 23.97 -1.76
C ARG A 633 23.27 23.51 -3.09
N GLN A 634 22.02 23.07 -3.08
CA GLN A 634 21.38 22.44 -4.24
C GLN A 634 22.27 21.36 -4.88
N GLU A 635 22.88 20.48 -4.06
CA GLU A 635 23.72 19.40 -4.59
C GLU A 635 22.91 18.51 -5.55
N GLN A 636 23.49 18.18 -6.71
CA GLN A 636 23.01 17.06 -7.52
C GLN A 636 23.52 15.76 -6.90
N ALA A 637 22.60 14.83 -6.65
CA ALA A 637 22.97 13.43 -6.66
C ALA A 637 23.46 13.11 -8.09
N HIS A 638 24.75 12.73 -8.23
CA HIS A 638 25.33 11.94 -9.33
C HIS A 638 26.13 12.62 -10.46
N SER A 639 26.66 13.84 -10.33
CA SER A 639 27.73 14.31 -11.24
C SER A 639 29.02 14.68 -10.49
N TRP A 640 30.11 14.01 -10.84
CA TRP A 640 31.47 14.45 -10.52
C TRP A 640 32.04 15.25 -11.69
N PRO A 641 32.82 16.32 -11.46
CA PRO A 641 33.19 16.88 -10.17
C PRO A 641 32.06 17.69 -9.50
N LYS A 642 32.02 17.65 -8.15
CA LYS A 642 31.07 18.45 -7.35
C LYS A 642 31.44 19.93 -7.43
N ASP A 643 30.91 20.65 -8.41
CA ASP A 643 30.99 22.11 -8.43
C ASP A 643 30.00 22.69 -7.41
N PHE A 644 30.53 23.16 -6.28
CA PHE A 644 29.72 23.77 -5.23
C PHE A 644 29.28 25.17 -5.66
N ASN A 645 27.96 25.38 -5.79
CA ASN A 645 27.41 26.73 -5.90
C ASN A 645 27.52 27.45 -4.54
N ARG A 646 28.68 28.08 -4.30
CA ARG A 646 28.88 28.92 -3.12
C ARG A 646 28.00 30.17 -3.21
N ASN A 647 27.18 30.41 -2.20
CA ASN A 647 26.30 31.57 -2.13
C ASN A 647 26.25 32.17 -0.71
N TYR A 648 25.53 33.29 -0.59
CA TYR A 648 25.35 34.03 0.66
C TYR A 648 24.89 33.14 1.83
N TYR A 649 23.94 32.24 1.58
CA TYR A 649 23.35 31.37 2.59
C TYR A 649 24.35 30.31 3.07
N VAL A 650 25.13 29.72 2.16
CA VAL A 650 26.22 28.80 2.51
C VAL A 650 27.25 29.49 3.41
N ASP A 651 27.72 30.68 3.03
CA ASP A 651 28.70 31.44 3.83
C ASP A 651 28.14 31.82 5.21
N TYR A 652 26.86 32.21 5.29
CA TYR A 652 26.17 32.47 6.54
C TYR A 652 26.14 31.22 7.43
N LEU A 653 25.70 30.09 6.88
CA LEU A 653 25.54 28.84 7.63
C LEU A 653 26.89 28.32 8.17
N GLU A 654 27.96 28.36 7.36
CA GLU A 654 29.31 28.00 7.80
C GLU A 654 29.86 28.90 8.91
N LYS A 655 29.66 30.21 8.77
CA LYS A 655 30.11 31.16 9.79
C LYS A 655 29.35 30.92 11.09
N ARG A 656 28.03 30.80 11.00
CA ARG A 656 27.15 30.67 12.16
C ARG A 656 27.33 29.33 12.87
N SER A 657 27.62 28.24 12.14
CA SER A 657 27.92 26.94 12.74
C SER A 657 29.22 26.94 13.53
N LYS A 658 30.27 27.59 13.00
CA LYS A 658 31.55 27.81 13.72
C LYS A 658 31.35 28.64 14.99
N GLU A 659 30.56 29.70 14.93
CA GLU A 659 30.24 30.52 16.11
C GLU A 659 29.50 29.72 17.20
N LEU A 660 28.64 28.79 16.80
CA LEU A 660 27.81 27.99 17.72
C LEU A 660 28.45 26.65 18.12
N GLY A 661 29.59 26.27 17.53
CA GLY A 661 30.23 24.97 17.73
C GLY A 661 29.39 23.79 17.24
N ILE A 662 28.62 23.98 16.15
CA ILE A 662 27.71 22.97 15.59
C ILE A 662 28.34 22.36 14.33
N ASP A 663 28.30 21.03 14.20
CA ASP A 663 28.57 20.35 12.94
C ASP A 663 27.27 20.22 12.14
N ILE A 664 27.23 20.82 10.94
CA ILE A 664 26.02 20.91 10.10
C ILE A 664 25.77 19.58 9.36
N VAL A 665 26.82 18.80 9.06
CA VAL A 665 26.75 17.64 8.13
C VAL A 665 26.16 16.39 8.80
N PHE A 666 26.15 16.32 10.13
CA PHE A 666 25.75 15.12 10.89
C PHE A 666 24.40 15.23 11.60
N MET A 667 23.62 16.30 11.38
CA MET A 667 22.29 16.44 11.96
C MET A 667 21.20 16.10 10.93
N ARG A 668 21.08 14.82 10.56
CA ARG A 668 19.89 14.38 9.82
C ARG A 668 18.67 14.45 10.74
N THR A 669 17.62 15.07 10.26
CA THR A 669 16.32 15.13 10.90
C THR A 669 15.36 14.40 9.98
N ASP A 670 14.73 13.34 10.47
CA ASP A 670 13.67 12.60 9.76
C ASP A 670 12.44 13.50 9.55
N SER A 671 12.56 14.47 8.63
CA SER A 671 11.68 15.62 8.47
C SER A 671 11.33 15.81 6.99
N GLN A 672 10.05 16.04 6.69
CA GLN A 672 9.54 16.37 5.35
C GLN A 672 10.25 17.58 4.69
N CYS A 673 10.98 18.39 5.47
CA CYS A 673 11.77 19.50 4.95
C CYS A 673 13.06 19.02 4.27
N GLU A 674 13.61 17.87 4.67
CA GLU A 674 14.77 17.24 4.02
C GLU A 674 14.39 16.81 2.59
N ASP A 675 13.28 16.08 2.43
CA ASP A 675 12.76 15.67 1.12
C ASP A 675 12.44 16.88 0.21
N ALA A 676 11.97 17.98 0.81
CA ALA A 676 11.70 19.22 0.09
C ALA A 676 12.98 19.97 -0.37
N ALA A 677 14.14 19.68 0.22
CA ALA A 677 15.40 20.35 -0.09
C ALA A 677 16.05 19.85 -1.40
N VAL A 678 15.55 18.77 -2.00
CA VAL A 678 16.08 18.25 -3.27
C VAL A 678 16.01 19.30 -4.37
N ARG A 679 17.08 19.41 -5.17
CA ARG A 679 17.16 20.38 -6.27
C ARG A 679 16.10 20.10 -7.34
N ASP A 680 16.05 18.86 -7.80
CA ASP A 680 15.10 18.43 -8.84
C ASP A 680 13.84 17.83 -8.22
N LYS A 681 12.83 18.69 -8.09
CA LYS A 681 11.52 18.35 -7.54
C LYS A 681 10.61 17.66 -8.56
N GLU A 682 10.91 17.78 -9.85
CA GLU A 682 10.09 17.31 -10.97
C GLU A 682 10.98 16.61 -12.01
N PRO A 683 11.60 15.47 -11.65
CA PRO A 683 12.61 14.85 -12.48
C PRO A 683 12.05 14.35 -13.81
N THR A 684 12.72 14.73 -14.88
CA THR A 684 12.39 14.33 -16.25
C THR A 684 13.11 13.05 -16.65
N THR A 685 12.63 12.40 -17.71
CA THR A 685 13.26 11.21 -18.29
C THR A 685 13.50 11.39 -19.78
N ILE A 686 14.46 10.64 -20.31
CA ILE A 686 14.68 10.43 -21.76
C ILE A 686 14.35 9.00 -22.17
N LEU A 687 13.90 8.16 -21.23
CA LEU A 687 13.41 6.81 -21.52
C LEU A 687 11.96 6.92 -21.99
N LEU A 688 11.75 6.63 -23.27
CA LEU A 688 10.45 6.55 -23.90
C LEU A 688 9.96 5.10 -23.84
N ASP A 689 8.91 4.88 -23.06
CA ASP A 689 8.31 3.55 -22.89
C ASP A 689 7.54 3.12 -24.14
N GLN A 690 7.24 1.83 -24.23
CA GLN A 690 6.42 1.28 -25.29
C GLN A 690 4.93 1.73 -25.19
N GLY A 691 4.44 2.08 -24.00
CA GLY A 691 3.02 2.40 -23.78
C GLY A 691 2.70 3.00 -22.41
N ILE A 692 1.40 3.24 -22.17
CA ILE A 692 0.87 3.65 -20.85
C ILE A 692 0.23 2.44 -20.21
N TYR A 693 0.70 2.10 -19.02
CA TYR A 693 0.25 0.91 -18.29
C TYR A 693 -0.58 1.29 -17.07
N GLU A 694 -1.62 0.52 -16.80
CA GLU A 694 -2.35 0.58 -15.52
C GLU A 694 -1.70 -0.37 -14.52
N LEU A 695 -0.81 0.16 -13.68
CA LEU A 695 -0.11 -0.56 -12.61
C LEU A 695 -0.19 0.27 -11.31
N PRO A 696 -0.16 -0.33 -10.10
CA PRO A 696 0.14 0.43 -8.89
C PRO A 696 1.59 0.84 -8.91
N PHE A 697 1.90 1.90 -8.18
CA PHE A 697 3.26 2.45 -8.14
C PHE A 697 3.77 2.85 -9.54
N VAL A 698 2.86 3.02 -10.51
CA VAL A 698 3.21 3.43 -11.87
C VAL A 698 3.66 4.88 -11.91
N LEU A 699 3.08 5.71 -11.03
CA LEU A 699 3.51 7.08 -10.82
C LEU A 699 4.31 7.20 -9.52
N GLU A 700 3.90 6.51 -8.47
CA GLU A 700 4.55 6.57 -7.16
C GLU A 700 5.73 5.60 -7.07
N SER A 701 6.96 6.11 -7.06
CA SER A 701 8.13 5.24 -6.89
C SER A 701 8.18 4.66 -5.47
N SER A 702 8.32 3.34 -5.35
CA SER A 702 8.59 2.62 -4.09
C SER A 702 10.02 2.82 -3.55
N ASN A 703 10.80 3.72 -4.16
CA ASN A 703 12.19 4.00 -3.79
C ASN A 703 12.25 4.79 -2.47
N PRO A 704 13.27 4.59 -1.61
CA PRO A 704 13.33 5.18 -0.27
C PRO A 704 13.66 6.68 -0.23
N ASP A 705 13.71 7.35 -1.39
CA ASP A 705 13.83 8.80 -1.46
C ASP A 705 12.43 9.40 -1.20
N GLY A 706 12.22 9.97 -0.01
CA GLY A 706 10.93 10.50 0.42
C GLY A 706 10.29 11.48 -0.58
N GLY A 707 8.97 11.49 -0.65
CA GLY A 707 8.21 12.37 -1.53
C GLY A 707 8.39 13.84 -1.17
N VAL A 708 8.71 14.67 -2.17
CA VAL A 708 8.90 16.13 -2.03
C VAL A 708 7.67 16.85 -1.47
N TYR A 709 6.47 16.30 -1.73
CA TYR A 709 5.20 16.91 -1.40
C TYR A 709 4.54 16.34 -0.13
N TRP A 710 4.91 15.12 0.26
CA TRP A 710 4.32 14.34 1.36
C TRP A 710 5.17 13.10 1.69
N ARG A 711 5.09 12.59 2.93
CA ARG A 711 5.86 11.44 3.47
C ARG A 711 5.73 10.09 2.70
N ALA A 712 4.99 10.05 1.61
CA ALA A 712 4.83 8.87 0.76
C ALA A 712 5.84 8.88 -0.40
N GLY A 713 5.74 7.96 -1.35
CA GLY A 713 6.64 7.88 -2.49
C GLY A 713 6.57 9.13 -3.39
N LYS A 714 7.67 9.39 -4.11
CA LYS A 714 7.70 10.47 -5.09
C LYS A 714 6.82 10.11 -6.28
N VAL A 715 5.72 10.86 -6.47
CA VAL A 715 4.87 10.75 -7.66
C VAL A 715 5.53 11.42 -8.86
N ASN A 716 5.69 10.69 -9.97
CA ASN A 716 6.30 11.19 -11.19
C ASN A 716 5.66 10.59 -12.45
N ALA A 717 5.01 11.43 -13.26
CA ALA A 717 4.43 11.05 -14.54
C ALA A 717 5.34 11.33 -15.76
N ALA A 718 6.65 11.56 -15.57
CA ALA A 718 7.56 11.97 -16.64
C ALA A 718 7.62 10.98 -17.82
N ARG A 719 7.53 9.67 -17.56
CA ARG A 719 7.48 8.64 -18.62
C ARG A 719 6.22 8.79 -19.48
N TRP A 720 5.06 8.99 -18.85
CA TRP A 720 3.80 9.24 -19.56
C TRP A 720 3.81 10.56 -20.31
N GLN A 721 4.34 11.63 -19.69
CA GLN A 721 4.47 12.94 -20.33
C GLN A 721 5.35 12.88 -21.57
N LEU A 722 6.47 12.15 -21.50
CA LEU A 722 7.35 11.97 -22.64
C LEU A 722 6.60 11.26 -23.77
N LEU A 723 5.94 10.12 -23.48
CA LEU A 723 5.14 9.37 -24.45
C LEU A 723 4.02 10.20 -25.11
N ILE A 724 3.31 11.00 -24.30
CA ILE A 724 2.26 11.92 -24.77
C ILE A 724 2.85 12.96 -25.73
N SER A 725 4.04 13.48 -25.43
CA SER A 725 4.70 14.52 -26.23
C SER A 725 5.41 14.01 -27.48
N SER A 726 5.78 12.73 -27.52
CA SER A 726 6.49 12.10 -28.65
C SER A 726 5.64 12.03 -29.92
N SER A 727 6.30 11.96 -31.08
CA SER A 727 5.61 11.74 -32.36
C SER A 727 5.10 10.29 -32.48
N GLU A 728 4.20 10.03 -33.42
CA GLU A 728 3.70 8.67 -33.64
C GLU A 728 4.80 7.73 -34.13
N GLU A 729 5.74 8.23 -34.95
CA GLU A 729 6.90 7.46 -35.40
C GLU A 729 7.77 7.02 -34.22
N MET A 730 8.03 7.92 -33.27
CA MET A 730 8.83 7.60 -32.08
C MET A 730 8.12 6.63 -31.14
N ARG A 731 6.81 6.79 -30.94
CA ARG A 731 6.01 5.82 -30.17
C ARG A 731 5.99 4.45 -30.83
N GLN A 732 5.89 4.39 -32.16
CA GLN A 732 5.93 3.14 -32.90
C GLN A 732 7.29 2.46 -32.77
N LYS A 733 8.39 3.21 -32.90
CA LYS A 733 9.74 2.71 -32.67
C LYS A 733 9.91 2.16 -31.24
N ALA A 734 9.45 2.90 -30.24
CA ALA A 734 9.49 2.47 -28.84
C ALA A 734 8.73 1.14 -28.63
N ARG A 735 7.59 0.94 -29.30
CA ARG A 735 6.86 -0.34 -29.25
C ARG A 735 7.61 -1.49 -29.91
N GLU A 736 8.30 -1.24 -31.02
CA GLU A 736 9.04 -2.26 -31.77
C GLU A 736 10.33 -2.68 -31.05
N GLU A 737 10.94 -1.78 -30.28
CA GLU A 737 12.22 -1.98 -29.59
C GLU A 737 12.08 -2.22 -28.07
N ASP A 738 10.86 -2.39 -27.56
CA ASP A 738 10.54 -2.58 -26.13
C ASP A 738 11.04 -1.44 -25.22
N GLY A 739 10.76 -0.21 -25.65
CA GLY A 739 11.23 1.02 -25.05
C GLY A 739 12.54 1.50 -25.65
N ILE A 740 12.72 2.82 -25.76
CA ILE A 740 13.94 3.42 -26.30
C ILE A 740 14.42 4.59 -25.45
N ARG A 741 15.72 4.79 -25.42
CA ARG A 741 16.32 6.01 -24.89
C ARG A 741 16.42 7.04 -26.01
N LEU A 742 15.79 8.19 -25.82
CA LEU A 742 15.88 9.27 -26.78
C LEU A 742 17.32 9.78 -26.82
N TYR A 743 17.86 9.88 -28.03
CA TYR A 743 19.20 10.41 -28.33
C TYR A 743 20.38 9.51 -27.94
N ASP A 744 20.19 8.19 -27.77
CA ASP A 744 21.35 7.29 -27.82
C ASP A 744 21.90 7.28 -29.25
N ASP A 745 23.15 7.71 -29.39
CA ASP A 745 23.89 7.88 -30.64
C ASP A 745 24.25 6.52 -31.27
N ASP A 746 23.28 5.81 -31.84
CA ASP A 746 23.52 4.72 -32.81
C ASP A 746 23.25 5.16 -34.26
N GLU A 747 23.15 6.47 -34.51
CA GLU A 747 23.44 6.98 -35.85
C GLU A 747 24.96 7.00 -36.04
N GLU A 748 25.53 5.88 -36.49
CA GLU A 748 26.81 5.90 -37.21
C GLU A 748 26.71 7.01 -38.27
N VAL A 749 27.35 8.14 -37.99
CA VAL A 749 27.69 9.14 -39.00
C VAL A 749 28.54 8.38 -40.02
N VAL A 750 27.93 7.91 -41.10
CA VAL A 750 28.66 7.38 -42.25
C VAL A 750 29.54 8.53 -42.74
N PRO A 751 30.88 8.43 -42.60
CA PRO A 751 31.75 9.51 -43.00
C PRO A 751 31.85 9.48 -44.53
N GLY A 752 30.97 10.22 -45.20
CA GLY A 752 31.11 10.51 -46.62
C GLY A 752 29.84 10.41 -47.45
N SER A 753 29.04 11.47 -47.43
CA SER A 753 28.45 11.98 -48.66
C SER A 753 28.29 13.49 -48.53
N LYS A 754 29.00 14.21 -49.41
CA LYS A 754 28.84 15.64 -49.64
C LYS A 754 27.57 15.91 -50.43
#